data_AF-A0A495WI26-F1
#
_entry.id   AF-A0A495WI26-F1
#
_cell.length_a   1.000
_cell.length_b   1.000
_cell.length_c   1.000
_cell.angle_alpha   90.00
_cell.angle_beta   90.00
_cell.angle_gamma   90.00
#
_symmetry.space_group_name_H-M   'P 1'
#
loop_
_entity.id
_entity.type
_entity.pdbx_description
1 polymer ?
#
loop_
_entity_poly.entity_id
_entity_poly.type
_entity_poly.pdbx_seq_one_letter_code
_entity_poly.pdbx_strand_id
1 'polypeptide(L)'
;MRTHLKFAVVFLITVFVFVGLSAQTFIHPGIDMCREDLELMKNKTLAGEQPWRGAFERLKAETPLSFEVKTYAHVISGPYGKPDIGGSDLSKGAVMAYNCAVLWYITEDKAYAEKAIEIIGKWSESLRSLDENNAKLLVALSGYKFCNAAEILRYTYPGWTENHTAAFTEMIMSVYYPLLRFYFPQANGNWDGAIMHTLLSIAIFTNDRPLFDNAVYHYLHGKANGSLIKYIFPNGQCQETTRDQGHVQMGLGEFAGAARIAYTQGVDLFSAGDNRLALGYEYTSRFLLGEDIFSYGEPSHRDKDLRNDYGIEYVYQHYKAQGIDMPYTRSICDKVRDKSSLILLTAFRAAFQGKTPEQRPLICSKIAYPAGALRVSDFKIPEGAIVVSPGDSLQQILDNEAGHKRTIFLKAGEYTMNKTLKIHSGTHLIGEGTKTVLMFTPSVRTAAIMAATPDMSDVVIENLIIEGAREHAAGFDPNAGRFERQRRYANNLAGISFRSEKNYSLSGITLRNLSVINFSRTGVYISGAKNVKIEACDFTENGTFVVPGPRLQHNLLLQRVDGGVVRDSRFDTSLHGAGVVLDHCRSLDLKDCEIARNAWHGVLLSECSGINISENLIEGNDGCGILSEFLYKGSSNLKIRKNRIRYNNGYGVEAFAVKNLSVSGNCYDRNGKLGAQEHLCSDLTLQMEKISVD
;
A
#
# COMPACT_ATOMS: atom_id res chain seq x y z
N MET A 1 -84.00 22.06 -7.80
CA MET A 1 -83.32 23.35 -8.06
C MET A 1 -82.33 23.58 -6.92
N ARG A 2 -81.03 23.53 -7.24
CA ARG A 2 -79.83 23.88 -6.44
C ARG A 2 -79.76 23.47 -4.95
N THR A 3 -78.95 22.46 -4.66
CA THR A 3 -78.34 22.25 -3.33
C THR A 3 -76.84 22.02 -3.49
N HIS A 4 -76.08 22.89 -2.82
CA HIS A 4 -74.63 22.96 -2.80
C HIS A 4 -74.03 21.85 -1.93
N LEU A 5 -72.98 21.17 -2.39
CA LEU A 5 -72.09 20.40 -1.53
C LEU A 5 -70.65 20.89 -1.72
N LYS A 6 -70.10 21.44 -0.64
CA LYS A 6 -68.77 22.04 -0.55
C LYS A 6 -67.72 20.92 -0.47
N PHE A 7 -66.74 20.92 -1.36
CA PHE A 7 -65.53 20.11 -1.21
C PHE A 7 -64.58 20.79 -0.22
N ALA A 8 -64.30 20.12 0.89
CA ALA A 8 -63.24 20.50 1.82
C ALA A 8 -61.91 19.93 1.29
N VAL A 9 -61.00 20.80 0.89
CA VAL A 9 -59.62 20.45 0.54
C VAL A 9 -58.81 20.42 1.84
N VAL A 10 -58.37 19.24 2.24
CA VAL A 10 -57.43 19.04 3.35
C VAL A 10 -56.02 19.29 2.82
N PHE A 11 -55.39 20.39 3.24
CA PHE A 11 -54.00 20.70 2.94
C PHE A 11 -53.11 19.97 3.96
N LEU A 12 -52.42 18.91 3.52
CA LEU A 12 -51.40 18.23 4.32
C LEU A 12 -50.11 19.07 4.26
N ILE A 13 -49.74 19.72 5.37
CA ILE A 13 -48.47 20.42 5.50
C ILE A 13 -47.40 19.38 5.88
N THR A 14 -46.61 18.96 4.89
CA THR A 14 -45.40 18.17 5.12
C THR A 14 -44.30 19.09 5.63
N VAL A 15 -43.99 19.05 6.93
CA VAL A 15 -42.84 19.74 7.50
C VAL A 15 -41.57 18.98 7.08
N PHE A 16 -40.87 19.52 6.08
CA PHE A 16 -39.48 19.11 5.81
C PHE A 16 -38.59 19.68 6.91
N VAL A 17 -38.18 18.83 7.84
CA VAL A 17 -37.03 19.12 8.71
C VAL A 17 -35.79 19.01 7.83
N PHE A 18 -35.36 20.13 7.26
CA PHE A 18 -33.99 20.25 6.75
C PHE A 18 -33.06 20.18 7.96
N VAL A 19 -32.50 19.01 8.23
CA VAL A 19 -31.26 18.92 8.99
C VAL A 19 -30.22 19.55 8.07
N GLY A 20 -29.94 20.83 8.27
CA GLY A 20 -28.80 21.47 7.64
C GLY A 20 -27.55 20.71 8.06
N LEU A 21 -26.97 19.93 7.15
CA LEU A 21 -25.58 19.49 7.24
C LEU A 21 -24.74 20.77 7.19
N SER A 22 -24.52 21.40 8.34
CA SER A 22 -23.42 22.35 8.48
C SER A 22 -22.16 21.54 8.18
N ALA A 23 -21.46 21.86 7.09
CA ALA A 23 -20.12 21.35 6.89
C ALA A 23 -19.33 21.64 8.18
N GLN A 24 -18.79 20.60 8.81
CA GLN A 24 -18.01 20.77 10.03
C GLN A 24 -16.84 21.71 9.72
N THR A 25 -16.80 22.85 10.41
CA THR A 25 -15.66 23.77 10.37
C THR A 25 -14.44 23.08 10.95
N PHE A 26 -13.26 23.28 10.36
CA PHE A 26 -12.03 22.71 10.89
C PHE A 26 -11.73 23.20 12.32
N ILE A 27 -11.16 22.31 13.12
CA ILE A 27 -10.65 22.63 14.46
C ILE A 27 -9.28 23.31 14.30
N HIS A 28 -9.09 24.41 15.03
CA HIS A 28 -7.91 25.27 14.96
C HIS A 28 -7.39 25.71 16.36
N PRO A 29 -6.08 25.59 16.64
CA PRO A 29 -5.12 24.77 15.89
C PRO A 29 -5.61 23.32 15.76
N GLY A 30 -5.24 22.64 14.69
CA GLY A 30 -5.67 21.27 14.43
C GLY A 30 -4.75 20.48 13.50
N ILE A 31 -3.64 21.07 13.08
CA ILE A 31 -2.51 20.41 12.43
C ILE A 31 -1.63 19.85 13.56
N ASP A 32 -1.48 18.53 13.60
CA ASP A 32 -0.87 17.71 14.66
C ASP A 32 -1.44 17.83 16.09
N MET A 33 -1.67 19.04 16.61
CA MET A 33 -2.15 19.31 17.98
C MET A 33 -3.36 20.22 17.96
N CYS A 34 -4.35 19.91 18.80
CA CYS A 34 -5.42 20.88 19.12
C CYS A 34 -5.04 21.77 20.30
N ARG A 35 -5.88 22.77 20.61
CA ARG A 35 -5.65 23.70 21.73
C ARG A 35 -5.48 22.97 23.06
N GLU A 36 -6.30 21.94 23.31
CA GLU A 36 -6.24 21.15 24.53
C GLU A 36 -4.93 20.35 24.64
N ASP A 37 -4.42 19.84 23.52
CA ASP A 37 -3.14 19.12 23.46
C ASP A 37 -1.97 20.07 23.75
N LEU A 38 -2.00 21.28 23.17
CA LEU A 38 -1.01 22.33 23.43
C LEU A 38 -1.00 22.75 24.91
N GLU A 39 -2.17 22.95 25.52
CA GLU A 39 -2.30 23.25 26.95
C GLU A 39 -1.79 22.12 27.85
N LEU A 40 -2.09 20.87 27.51
CA LEU A 40 -1.54 19.71 28.23
C LEU A 40 -0.01 19.74 28.20
N MET A 41 0.57 19.88 27.01
CA MET A 41 2.03 19.93 26.81
C MET A 41 2.66 21.05 27.63
N LYS A 42 2.11 22.27 27.58
CA LYS A 42 2.58 23.42 28.36
C LYS A 42 2.53 23.14 29.86
N ASN A 43 1.38 22.74 30.38
CA ASN A 43 1.18 22.51 31.81
C ASN A 43 2.12 21.43 32.35
N LYS A 44 2.26 20.31 31.63
CA LYS A 44 3.16 19.22 32.00
C LYS A 44 4.64 19.64 31.97
N THR A 45 5.01 20.44 30.98
CA THR A 45 6.38 20.97 30.86
C THR A 45 6.71 21.91 32.01
N LEU A 46 5.84 22.90 32.29
CA LEU A 46 6.05 23.89 33.36
C LEU A 46 5.98 23.28 34.77
N ALA A 47 5.21 22.21 34.95
CA ALA A 47 5.20 21.40 36.17
C ALA A 47 6.49 20.56 36.35
N GLY A 48 7.38 20.52 35.36
CA GLY A 48 8.62 19.76 35.41
C GLY A 48 8.44 18.25 35.29
N GLU A 49 7.29 17.78 34.79
CA GLU A 49 6.98 16.36 34.65
C GLU A 49 7.78 15.71 33.53
N GLN A 50 8.22 14.46 33.74
CA GLN A 50 8.83 13.65 32.69
C GLN A 50 7.75 12.89 31.90
N PRO A 51 7.90 12.73 30.58
CA PRO A 51 9.09 13.03 29.80
C PRO A 51 9.16 14.46 29.20
N TRP A 52 8.14 15.29 29.43
CA TRP A 52 8.02 16.64 28.83
C TRP A 52 9.20 17.56 29.16
N ARG A 53 9.61 17.63 30.43
CA ARG A 53 10.73 18.49 30.84
C ARG A 53 12.02 18.19 30.07
N GLY A 54 12.42 16.93 30.00
CA GLY A 54 13.65 16.55 29.28
C GLY A 54 13.59 16.88 27.79
N ALA A 55 12.43 16.65 27.17
CA ALA A 55 12.21 16.96 25.76
C ALA A 55 12.23 18.47 25.48
N PHE A 56 11.66 19.27 26.38
CA PHE A 56 11.68 20.74 26.32
C PHE A 56 13.10 21.30 26.40
N GLU A 57 13.92 20.85 27.35
CA GLU A 57 15.30 21.35 27.47
C GLU A 57 16.14 21.03 26.22
N ARG A 58 15.96 19.83 25.64
CA ARG A 58 16.60 19.47 24.36
C ARG A 58 16.11 20.34 23.21
N LEU A 59 14.78 20.52 23.08
CA LEU A 59 14.20 21.37 22.04
C LEU A 59 14.74 22.80 22.14
N LYS A 60 14.81 23.35 23.35
CA LYS A 60 15.34 24.69 23.59
C LYS A 60 16.80 24.80 23.18
N ALA A 61 17.63 23.81 23.50
CA ALA A 61 19.03 23.76 23.09
C ALA A 61 19.21 23.65 21.56
N GLU A 62 18.31 22.93 20.90
CA GLU A 62 18.28 22.76 19.43
C GLU A 62 17.73 23.98 18.68
N THR A 63 17.23 25.00 19.40
CA THR A 63 16.50 26.15 18.82
C THR A 63 17.16 27.49 19.20
N PRO A 64 18.39 27.75 18.75
CA PRO A 64 19.05 29.03 19.03
C PRO A 64 18.35 30.19 18.29
N LEU A 65 17.99 31.25 19.01
CA LEU A 65 17.43 32.47 18.42
C LEU A 65 18.42 33.20 17.49
N SER A 66 19.70 32.86 17.53
CA SER A 66 20.73 33.33 16.61
C SER A 66 20.72 32.61 15.25
N PHE A 67 19.76 31.72 14.99
CA PHE A 67 19.61 31.05 13.70
C PHE A 67 19.49 32.08 12.56
N GLU A 68 20.39 31.96 11.58
CA GLU A 68 20.42 32.81 10.40
C GLU A 68 19.49 32.25 9.33
N VAL A 69 18.50 33.07 8.92
CA VAL A 69 17.53 32.67 7.90
C VAL A 69 18.11 32.96 6.51
N LYS A 70 18.60 31.90 5.86
CA LYS A 70 19.04 31.94 4.48
C LYS A 70 17.95 31.39 3.56
N THR A 71 17.57 32.16 2.55
CA THR A 71 16.51 31.77 1.61
C THR A 71 16.95 31.86 0.16
N TYR A 72 16.19 31.20 -0.70
CA TYR A 72 16.49 31.06 -2.12
C TYR A 72 15.22 31.22 -2.93
N ALA A 73 15.28 32.00 -4.02
CA ALA A 73 14.14 32.14 -4.91
C ALA A 73 13.88 30.89 -5.75
N HIS A 74 14.93 30.19 -6.14
CA HIS A 74 14.86 28.96 -6.91
C HIS A 74 15.61 27.88 -6.15
N VAL A 75 14.87 26.92 -5.62
CA VAL A 75 15.44 25.77 -4.90
C VAL A 75 15.58 24.60 -5.88
N ILE A 76 16.76 23.99 -5.91
CA ILE A 76 17.04 22.80 -6.73
C ILE A 76 17.41 21.67 -5.78
N SER A 77 16.67 20.56 -5.85
CA SER A 77 16.92 19.37 -5.04
C SER A 77 16.96 18.14 -5.95
N GLY A 78 18.18 17.76 -6.34
CA GLY A 78 18.42 16.59 -7.16
C GLY A 78 18.26 15.26 -6.40
N PRO A 79 18.35 14.11 -7.09
CA PRO A 79 18.23 12.79 -6.47
C PRO A 79 19.15 12.65 -5.24
N TYR A 80 18.60 12.18 -4.12
CA TYR A 80 19.31 12.09 -2.84
C TYR A 80 19.88 13.44 -2.34
N GLY A 81 19.24 14.56 -2.72
CA GLY A 81 19.68 15.90 -2.40
C GLY A 81 20.93 16.35 -3.16
N LYS A 82 21.15 15.86 -4.40
CA LYS A 82 22.35 16.19 -5.19
C LYS A 82 21.98 16.59 -6.63
N PRO A 83 22.18 17.86 -7.04
CA PRO A 83 22.69 18.99 -6.24
C PRO A 83 21.69 19.43 -5.17
N ASP A 84 22.20 20.16 -4.17
CA ASP A 84 21.39 20.86 -3.17
C ASP A 84 21.65 22.36 -3.26
N ILE A 85 20.68 23.08 -3.84
CA ILE A 85 20.70 24.54 -3.92
C ILE A 85 19.48 25.03 -3.13
N GLY A 86 19.72 25.40 -1.87
CA GLY A 86 18.70 25.94 -0.97
C GLY A 86 17.72 24.93 -0.37
N GLY A 87 17.83 23.64 -0.72
CA GLY A 87 16.93 22.60 -0.21
C GLY A 87 17.17 22.29 1.26
N SER A 88 18.44 22.13 1.66
CA SER A 88 18.80 21.99 3.08
C SER A 88 18.37 23.21 3.91
N ASP A 89 18.54 24.42 3.39
CA ASP A 89 18.15 25.65 4.08
C ASP A 89 16.63 25.74 4.26
N LEU A 90 15.85 25.35 3.24
CA LEU A 90 14.39 25.28 3.33
C LEU A 90 13.92 24.29 4.40
N SER A 91 14.48 23.09 4.40
CA SER A 91 14.16 22.05 5.39
C SER A 91 14.50 22.49 6.82
N LYS A 92 15.71 23.03 7.03
CA LYS A 92 16.15 23.56 8.33
C LYS A 92 15.29 24.72 8.80
N GLY A 93 14.92 25.63 7.89
CA GLY A 93 14.00 26.73 8.18
C GLY A 93 12.64 26.23 8.66
N ALA A 94 12.07 25.22 7.99
CA ALA A 94 10.79 24.64 8.39
C ALA A 94 10.83 23.99 9.78
N VAL A 95 11.90 23.24 10.08
CA VAL A 95 12.14 22.66 11.41
C VAL A 95 12.28 23.75 12.47
N MET A 96 13.13 24.76 12.22
CA MET A 96 13.38 25.85 13.15
C MET A 96 12.12 26.67 13.44
N ALA A 97 11.30 26.96 12.42
CA ALA A 97 10.04 27.67 12.58
C ALA A 97 9.06 26.90 13.48
N TYR A 98 8.95 25.57 13.29
CA TYR A 98 8.08 24.74 14.11
C TYR A 98 8.58 24.64 15.56
N ASN A 99 9.89 24.42 15.75
CA ASN A 99 10.49 24.43 17.08
C ASN A 99 10.23 25.75 17.81
N CYS A 100 10.43 26.89 17.13
CA CYS A 100 10.17 28.22 17.68
C CYS A 100 8.69 28.41 18.04
N ALA A 101 7.75 27.99 17.19
CA ALA A 101 6.32 28.10 17.47
C ALA A 101 5.89 27.29 18.71
N VAL A 102 6.44 26.09 18.90
CA VAL A 102 6.18 25.26 20.09
C VAL A 102 6.82 25.87 21.34
N LEU A 103 8.06 26.35 21.26
CA LEU A 103 8.72 27.03 22.38
C LEU A 103 7.96 28.30 22.77
N TRP A 104 7.52 29.12 21.81
CA TRP A 104 6.63 30.25 22.06
C TRP A 104 5.41 29.86 22.89
N TYR A 105 4.71 28.79 22.48
CA TYR A 105 3.50 28.37 23.18
C TYR A 105 3.77 27.98 24.64
N ILE A 106 4.86 27.26 24.88
CA ILE A 106 5.23 26.79 26.22
C ILE A 106 5.71 27.94 27.12
N THR A 107 6.61 28.79 26.60
CA THR A 107 7.34 29.78 27.42
C THR A 107 6.68 31.16 27.44
N GLU A 108 5.82 31.46 26.47
CA GLU A 108 5.29 32.81 26.18
C GLU A 108 6.37 33.86 25.88
N ASP A 109 7.60 33.43 25.56
CA ASP A 109 8.68 34.32 25.15
C ASP A 109 8.51 34.70 23.67
N LYS A 110 8.12 35.96 23.44
CA LYS A 110 7.83 36.53 22.12
C LYS A 110 8.99 36.41 21.14
N ALA A 111 10.23 36.33 21.61
CA ALA A 111 11.39 36.20 20.73
C ALA A 111 11.32 34.94 19.86
N TYR A 112 10.75 33.84 20.38
CA TYR A 112 10.52 32.63 19.59
C TYR A 112 9.42 32.81 18.54
N ALA A 113 8.30 33.45 18.89
CA ALA A 113 7.23 33.74 17.94
C ALA A 113 7.71 34.65 16.80
N GLU A 114 8.45 35.71 17.14
CA GLU A 114 9.03 36.65 16.19
C GLU A 114 10.05 35.98 15.27
N LYS A 115 10.89 35.08 15.79
CA LYS A 115 11.82 34.28 14.98
C LYS A 115 11.09 33.36 14.01
N ALA A 116 10.02 32.69 14.45
CA ALA A 116 9.21 31.85 13.55
C ALA A 116 8.55 32.67 12.43
N ILE A 117 8.00 33.85 12.76
CA ILE A 117 7.44 34.79 11.77
C ILE A 117 8.53 35.26 10.79
N GLU A 118 9.72 35.59 11.27
CA GLU A 118 10.85 35.99 10.40
C GLU A 118 11.18 34.89 9.39
N ILE A 119 11.28 33.64 9.84
CA ILE A 119 11.60 32.49 8.98
C ILE A 119 10.50 32.28 7.93
N ILE A 120 9.24 32.20 8.36
CA ILE A 120 8.09 32.00 7.46
C ILE A 120 7.99 33.15 6.47
N GLY A 121 8.12 34.39 6.93
CA GLY A 121 8.04 35.60 6.13
C GLY A 121 9.12 35.65 5.04
N LYS A 122 10.38 35.44 5.40
CA LYS A 122 11.49 35.44 4.42
C LYS A 122 11.33 34.36 3.35
N TRP A 123 10.88 33.16 3.69
CA TRP A 123 10.60 32.12 2.69
C TRP A 123 9.39 32.48 1.83
N SER A 124 8.33 33.03 2.43
CA SER A 124 7.12 33.45 1.71
C SER A 124 7.40 34.56 0.69
N GLU A 125 8.30 35.50 1.01
CA GLU A 125 8.71 36.58 0.11
C GLU A 125 9.64 36.09 -1.01
N SER A 126 10.56 35.16 -0.70
CA SER A 126 11.66 34.84 -1.61
C SER A 126 11.36 33.67 -2.54
N LEU A 127 10.71 32.60 -2.07
CA LEU A 127 10.58 31.34 -2.80
C LEU A 127 9.64 31.47 -4.00
N ARG A 128 10.13 31.12 -5.19
CA ARG A 128 9.39 31.22 -6.47
C ARG A 128 9.28 29.89 -7.21
N SER A 129 10.27 29.01 -7.12
CA SER A 129 10.21 27.70 -7.77
C SER A 129 11.03 26.63 -7.07
N LEU A 130 10.65 25.39 -7.34
CA LEU A 130 11.32 24.16 -6.92
C LEU A 130 11.56 23.31 -8.15
N ASP A 131 12.75 22.74 -8.28
CA ASP A 131 13.13 21.92 -9.43
C ASP A 131 13.89 20.65 -8.99
N GLU A 132 13.95 19.70 -9.93
CA GLU A 132 14.52 18.36 -9.83
C GLU A 132 13.69 17.32 -9.05
N ASN A 133 14.09 16.05 -9.19
CA ASN A 133 13.33 14.89 -8.71
C ASN A 133 12.96 14.96 -7.22
N ASN A 134 13.90 15.37 -6.36
CA ASN A 134 13.73 15.31 -4.91
C ASN A 134 12.98 16.53 -4.36
N ALA A 135 12.75 17.58 -5.16
CA ALA A 135 12.05 18.79 -4.72
C ALA A 135 10.64 18.47 -4.20
N LYS A 136 9.95 17.49 -4.81
CA LYS A 136 8.62 17.05 -4.37
C LYS A 136 8.66 16.44 -2.96
N LEU A 137 9.63 15.56 -2.67
CA LEU A 137 9.79 14.98 -1.34
C LEU A 137 10.24 16.04 -0.32
N LEU A 138 11.15 16.94 -0.71
CA LEU A 138 11.60 18.05 0.12
C LEU A 138 10.40 18.87 0.62
N VAL A 139 9.50 19.30 -0.27
CA VAL A 139 8.34 20.10 0.13
C VAL A 139 7.26 19.32 0.84
N ALA A 140 7.12 18.03 0.54
CA ALA A 140 6.27 17.14 1.31
C ALA A 140 6.74 16.99 2.77
N LEU A 141 8.05 17.04 3.02
CA LEU A 141 8.62 16.92 4.36
C LEU A 141 8.77 18.27 5.09
N SER A 142 8.89 19.40 4.38
CA SER A 142 8.95 20.73 5.00
C SER A 142 7.58 21.39 5.17
N GLY A 143 6.60 21.06 4.33
CA GLY A 143 5.32 21.76 4.25
C GLY A 143 4.48 21.67 5.52
N TYR A 144 4.27 20.45 6.06
CA TYR A 144 3.51 20.27 7.31
C TYR A 144 4.17 21.00 8.49
N LYS A 145 5.51 21.11 8.53
CA LYS A 145 6.23 21.81 9.59
C LYS A 145 5.96 23.31 9.54
N PHE A 146 6.03 23.92 8.34
CA PHE A 146 5.65 25.32 8.16
C PHE A 146 4.17 25.57 8.49
N CYS A 147 3.27 24.69 8.05
CA CYS A 147 1.84 24.83 8.32
C CYS A 147 1.53 24.76 9.82
N ASN A 148 2.14 23.80 10.55
CA ASN A 148 2.06 23.73 12.01
C ASN A 148 2.54 25.03 12.67
N ALA A 149 3.73 25.52 12.29
CA ALA A 149 4.29 26.74 12.86
C ALA A 149 3.37 27.95 12.63
N ALA A 150 2.90 28.13 11.40
CA ALA A 150 2.00 29.22 11.02
C ALA A 150 0.65 29.12 11.73
N GLU A 151 0.06 27.92 11.83
CA GLU A 151 -1.24 27.73 12.48
C GLU A 151 -1.16 27.99 13.99
N ILE A 152 -0.14 27.45 14.68
CA ILE A 152 0.06 27.71 16.12
C ILE A 152 0.14 29.22 16.36
N LEU A 153 0.97 29.95 15.60
CA LEU A 153 1.10 31.40 15.78
C LEU A 153 -0.21 32.14 15.44
N ARG A 154 -0.89 31.78 14.35
CA ARG A 154 -2.16 32.41 13.93
C ARG A 154 -3.22 32.41 15.02
N TYR A 155 -3.30 31.36 15.82
CA TYR A 155 -4.34 31.19 16.84
C TYR A 155 -3.87 31.40 18.27
N THR A 156 -2.59 31.73 18.49
CA THR A 156 -2.02 31.84 19.85
C THR A 156 -1.13 33.06 20.06
N TYR A 157 -0.59 33.67 19.00
CA TYR A 157 0.26 34.85 19.10
C TYR A 157 -0.44 36.11 18.61
N PRO A 158 -0.66 37.13 19.46
CA PRO A 158 -1.30 38.38 19.05
C PRO A 158 -0.58 39.16 17.94
N GLY A 159 0.73 38.92 17.74
CA GLY A 159 1.50 39.56 16.68
C GLY A 159 1.38 38.89 15.30
N TRP A 160 0.65 37.77 15.17
CA TRP A 160 0.30 37.22 13.87
C TRP A 160 -0.81 38.06 13.22
N THR A 161 -0.65 38.42 11.94
CA THR A 161 -1.56 39.33 11.22
C THR A 161 -2.13 38.67 9.98
N GLU A 162 -3.19 39.25 9.42
CA GLU A 162 -3.75 38.78 8.14
C GLU A 162 -2.74 38.88 6.99
N ASN A 163 -1.80 39.83 7.03
CA ASN A 163 -0.72 39.90 6.03
C ASN A 163 0.23 38.69 6.12
N HIS A 164 0.53 38.21 7.34
CA HIS A 164 1.31 36.97 7.52
C HIS A 164 0.55 35.77 6.97
N THR A 165 -0.77 35.67 7.25
CA THR A 165 -1.64 34.63 6.69
C THR A 165 -1.65 34.67 5.17
N ALA A 166 -1.82 35.86 4.56
CA ALA A 166 -1.89 36.03 3.12
C ALA A 166 -0.57 35.64 2.43
N ALA A 167 0.57 36.16 2.90
CA ALA A 167 1.88 35.85 2.34
C ALA A 167 2.22 34.35 2.41
N PHE A 168 1.96 33.71 3.56
CA PHE A 168 2.21 32.27 3.68
C PHE A 168 1.25 31.44 2.83
N THR A 169 -0.03 31.84 2.76
CA THR A 169 -1.02 31.18 1.88
C THR A 169 -0.59 31.28 0.41
N GLU A 170 -0.08 32.43 -0.02
CA GLU A 170 0.43 32.62 -1.37
C GLU A 170 1.58 31.66 -1.67
N MET A 171 2.59 31.56 -0.79
CA MET A 171 3.71 30.63 -0.99
C MET A 171 3.23 29.17 -1.03
N ILE A 172 2.40 28.75 -0.08
CA ILE A 172 2.01 27.33 0.02
C ILE A 172 1.08 26.92 -1.12
N MET A 173 0.23 27.81 -1.63
CA MET A 173 -0.70 27.52 -2.73
C MET A 173 -0.10 27.72 -4.12
N SER A 174 0.87 28.62 -4.30
CA SER A 174 1.50 28.89 -5.61
C SER A 174 2.76 28.06 -5.86
N VAL A 175 3.47 27.64 -4.81
CA VAL A 175 4.73 26.89 -4.95
C VAL A 175 4.61 25.45 -4.45
N TYR A 176 4.09 25.20 -3.25
CA TYR A 176 4.05 23.84 -2.68
C TYR A 176 2.92 23.00 -3.28
N TYR A 177 1.67 23.47 -3.17
CA TYR A 177 0.48 22.74 -3.62
C TYR A 177 0.58 22.25 -5.07
N PRO A 178 1.12 23.02 -6.04
CA PRO A 178 1.24 22.54 -7.41
C PRO A 178 2.13 21.32 -7.61
N LEU A 179 3.17 21.17 -6.80
CA LEU A 179 4.02 19.98 -6.81
C LEU A 179 3.33 18.78 -6.16
N LEU A 180 2.45 19.01 -5.18
CA LEU A 180 1.88 17.98 -4.31
C LEU A 180 0.54 17.42 -4.79
N ARG A 181 -0.34 18.24 -5.41
CA ARG A 181 -1.76 17.91 -5.68
C ARG A 181 -2.03 16.69 -6.55
N PHE A 182 -1.00 16.19 -7.26
CA PHE A 182 -1.09 14.99 -8.11
C PHE A 182 -0.34 13.79 -7.55
N TYR A 183 0.16 13.87 -6.31
CA TYR A 183 0.87 12.79 -5.63
C TYR A 183 2.08 12.28 -6.44
N PHE A 184 2.67 11.16 -6.04
CA PHE A 184 3.64 10.42 -6.85
C PHE A 184 3.65 8.91 -6.53
N PRO A 185 2.54 8.20 -6.79
CA PRO A 185 2.37 6.80 -6.38
C PRO A 185 3.33 5.81 -7.06
N GLN A 186 4.05 6.25 -8.11
CA GLN A 186 5.10 5.47 -8.77
C GLN A 186 6.40 5.40 -7.96
N ALA A 187 6.62 6.32 -7.01
CA ALA A 187 7.71 6.21 -6.05
C ALA A 187 7.41 5.17 -4.97
N ASN A 188 8.30 5.02 -3.98
CA ASN A 188 7.98 4.28 -2.76
C ASN A 188 6.84 4.99 -2.00
N GLY A 189 6.03 4.22 -1.28
CA GLY A 189 4.80 4.75 -0.68
C GLY A 189 5.02 5.83 0.39
N ASN A 190 6.21 5.91 0.99
CA ASN A 190 6.59 6.96 1.91
C ASN A 190 6.49 8.38 1.31
N TRP A 191 6.69 8.54 -0.01
CA TRP A 191 6.52 9.82 -0.69
C TRP A 191 5.07 10.29 -0.57
N ASP A 192 4.11 9.43 -0.92
CA ASP A 192 2.69 9.77 -0.83
C ASP A 192 2.25 9.95 0.62
N GLY A 193 2.80 9.19 1.56
CA GLY A 193 2.66 9.43 3.00
C GLY A 193 2.99 10.88 3.37
N ALA A 194 4.18 11.36 2.99
CA ALA A 194 4.63 12.73 3.27
C ALA A 194 3.78 13.78 2.53
N ILE A 195 3.39 13.49 1.28
CA ILE A 195 2.55 14.39 0.48
C ILE A 195 1.19 14.56 1.16
N MET A 196 0.54 13.47 1.60
CA MET A 196 -0.73 13.53 2.31
C MET A 196 -0.63 14.27 3.64
N HIS A 197 0.45 14.04 4.40
CA HIS A 197 0.70 14.74 5.66
C HIS A 197 0.73 16.26 5.43
N THR A 198 1.43 16.73 4.40
CA THR A 198 1.45 18.15 4.03
C THR A 198 0.13 18.64 3.43
N LEU A 199 -0.52 17.89 2.53
CA LEU A 199 -1.78 18.32 1.91
C LEU A 199 -2.91 18.47 2.94
N LEU A 200 -3.01 17.59 3.93
CA LEU A 200 -3.94 17.73 5.04
C LEU A 200 -3.64 18.97 5.88
N SER A 201 -2.34 19.26 6.10
CA SER A 201 -1.91 20.47 6.81
C SER A 201 -2.29 21.75 6.05
N ILE A 202 -2.07 21.76 4.73
CA ILE A 202 -2.48 22.87 3.85
C ILE A 202 -3.99 23.05 3.90
N ALA A 203 -4.75 21.96 3.74
CA ALA A 203 -6.21 21.98 3.74
C ALA A 203 -6.79 22.59 5.02
N ILE A 204 -6.24 22.24 6.18
CA ILE A 204 -6.67 22.84 7.45
C ILE A 204 -6.29 24.33 7.46
N PHE A 205 -5.02 24.67 7.21
CA PHE A 205 -4.56 26.06 7.28
C PHE A 205 -5.38 27.01 6.38
N THR A 206 -5.74 26.56 5.18
CA THR A 206 -6.53 27.32 4.18
C THR A 206 -8.04 27.13 4.29
N ASN A 207 -8.52 26.28 5.20
CA ASN A 207 -9.93 25.88 5.32
C ASN A 207 -10.52 25.22 4.04
N ASP A 208 -9.71 24.46 3.30
CA ASP A 208 -10.11 23.75 2.07
C ASP A 208 -10.59 22.31 2.38
N ARG A 209 -11.90 22.16 2.59
CA ARG A 209 -12.51 20.84 2.86
C ARG A 209 -12.37 19.84 1.69
N PRO A 210 -12.61 20.22 0.42
CA PRO A 210 -12.35 19.34 -0.72
C PRO A 210 -10.92 18.79 -0.79
N LEU A 211 -9.91 19.60 -0.50
CA LEU A 211 -8.52 19.14 -0.45
C LEU A 211 -8.28 18.12 0.67
N PHE A 212 -8.86 18.36 1.86
CA PHE A 212 -8.79 17.42 2.98
C PHE A 212 -9.42 16.07 2.61
N ASP A 213 -10.65 16.08 2.07
CA ASP A 213 -11.36 14.86 1.69
C ASP A 213 -10.63 14.11 0.55
N ASN A 214 -9.95 14.84 -0.35
CA ASN A 214 -9.10 14.25 -1.38
C ASN A 214 -7.90 13.50 -0.79
N ALA A 215 -7.18 14.10 0.15
CA ALA A 215 -6.03 13.49 0.81
C ALA A 215 -6.44 12.29 1.68
N VAL A 216 -7.57 12.38 2.40
CA VAL A 216 -8.18 11.25 3.13
C VAL A 216 -8.54 10.11 2.17
N TYR A 217 -9.11 10.41 1.01
CA TYR A 217 -9.40 9.39 0.00
C TYR A 217 -8.11 8.75 -0.51
N HIS A 218 -7.08 9.53 -0.84
CA HIS A 218 -5.79 9.01 -1.31
C HIS A 218 -5.11 8.10 -0.27
N TYR A 219 -5.24 8.43 1.01
CA TYR A 219 -4.73 7.60 2.11
C TYR A 219 -5.27 6.17 2.07
N LEU A 220 -6.55 6.03 1.71
CA LEU A 220 -7.27 4.76 1.66
C LEU A 220 -7.19 4.08 0.29
N HIS A 221 -7.06 4.85 -0.79
CA HIS A 221 -7.32 4.42 -2.19
C HIS A 221 -6.24 4.80 -3.21
N GLY A 222 -5.16 5.44 -2.79
CA GLY A 222 -4.01 5.81 -3.61
C GLY A 222 -3.49 4.62 -4.43
N LYS A 223 -3.25 4.86 -5.73
CA LYS A 223 -2.82 3.85 -6.71
C LYS A 223 -1.39 3.37 -6.45
N ALA A 224 -0.96 2.30 -7.11
CA ALA A 224 0.40 1.72 -7.00
C ALA A 224 0.89 1.60 -5.54
N ASN A 225 1.83 2.42 -5.06
CA ASN A 225 2.32 2.35 -3.68
C ASN A 225 1.66 3.38 -2.73
N GLY A 226 0.71 4.19 -3.21
CA GLY A 226 0.32 5.47 -2.60
C GLY A 226 -0.66 5.46 -1.42
N SER A 227 -1.18 4.30 -1.02
CA SER A 227 -2.15 4.19 0.09
C SER A 227 -1.66 3.27 1.21
N LEU A 228 -2.26 3.41 2.40
CA LEU A 228 -1.87 2.65 3.59
C LEU A 228 -1.93 1.14 3.36
N ILE A 229 -3.02 0.68 2.72
CA ILE A 229 -3.28 -0.74 2.46
C ILE A 229 -2.30 -1.34 1.43
N LYS A 230 -1.70 -0.48 0.59
CA LYS A 230 -0.68 -0.89 -0.37
C LYS A 230 0.73 -0.77 0.19
N TYR A 231 0.96 0.17 1.11
CA TYR A 231 2.26 0.40 1.72
C TYR A 231 2.57 -0.60 2.85
N ILE A 232 1.57 -1.02 3.63
CA ILE A 232 1.72 -2.01 4.71
C ILE A 232 0.87 -3.23 4.39
N PHE A 233 1.50 -4.39 4.33
CA PHE A 233 0.85 -5.65 3.99
C PHE A 233 0.04 -6.23 5.17
N PRO A 234 -0.88 -7.18 4.93
CA PRO A 234 -1.70 -7.80 5.99
C PRO A 234 -0.94 -8.56 7.08
N ASN A 235 0.35 -8.87 6.86
CA ASN A 235 1.26 -9.45 7.85
C ASN A 235 2.04 -8.38 8.65
N GLY A 236 1.89 -7.10 8.32
CA GLY A 236 2.62 -5.98 8.90
C GLY A 236 3.87 -5.55 8.14
N GLN A 237 4.30 -6.32 7.15
CA GLN A 237 5.48 -5.96 6.36
C GLN A 237 5.24 -4.63 5.61
N CYS A 238 6.15 -3.68 5.79
CA CYS A 238 6.18 -2.46 4.99
C CYS A 238 6.78 -2.75 3.61
N GLN A 239 6.26 -2.11 2.56
CA GLN A 239 6.78 -2.19 1.19
C GLN A 239 8.28 -1.85 1.10
N GLU A 240 8.79 -0.98 1.97
CA GLU A 240 10.21 -0.60 2.03
C GLU A 240 11.09 -1.50 2.91
N THR A 241 10.55 -2.59 3.47
CA THR A 241 11.30 -3.50 4.38
C THR A 241 12.62 -4.02 3.79
N THR A 242 12.66 -4.22 2.47
CA THR A 242 13.85 -4.70 1.74
C THR A 242 14.80 -3.57 1.29
N ARG A 243 14.48 -2.30 1.56
CA ARG A 243 15.28 -1.11 1.23
C ARG A 243 16.27 -0.76 2.35
N ASP A 244 15.83 -0.07 3.37
CA ASP A 244 16.56 0.28 4.59
C ASP A 244 15.57 0.71 5.67
N GLN A 245 15.95 0.56 6.93
CA GLN A 245 15.00 0.78 8.03
C GLN A 245 14.81 2.26 8.36
N GLY A 246 15.63 3.16 7.82
CA GLY A 246 15.41 4.60 7.92
C GLY A 246 14.20 5.04 7.11
N HIS A 247 14.08 4.59 5.87
CA HIS A 247 12.92 4.88 5.02
C HIS A 247 11.64 4.19 5.52
N VAL A 248 11.73 2.97 6.04
CA VAL A 248 10.59 2.30 6.68
C VAL A 248 10.05 3.14 7.85
N GLN A 249 10.93 3.57 8.76
CA GLN A 249 10.53 4.41 9.89
C GLN A 249 9.96 5.75 9.44
N MET A 250 10.57 6.39 8.42
CA MET A 250 10.06 7.63 7.82
C MET A 250 8.64 7.45 7.26
N GLY A 251 8.44 6.49 6.36
CA GLY A 251 7.15 6.31 5.71
C GLY A 251 6.03 5.97 6.68
N LEU A 252 6.29 5.09 7.66
CA LEU A 252 5.33 4.81 8.74
C LEU A 252 4.94 6.09 9.49
N GLY A 253 5.92 6.94 9.81
CA GLY A 253 5.69 8.22 10.48
C GLY A 253 4.87 9.22 9.68
N GLU A 254 5.10 9.30 8.38
CA GLU A 254 4.38 10.23 7.52
C GLU A 254 2.92 9.76 7.29
N PHE A 255 2.67 8.46 7.13
CA PHE A 255 1.31 7.91 7.14
C PHE A 255 0.61 8.14 8.48
N ALA A 256 1.33 7.97 9.58
CA ALA A 256 0.76 8.19 10.89
C ALA A 256 0.51 9.69 11.16
N GLY A 257 1.32 10.59 10.59
CA GLY A 257 1.15 12.05 10.70
C GLY A 257 -0.11 12.51 9.97
N ALA A 258 -0.32 12.00 8.76
CA ALA A 258 -1.58 12.17 8.04
C ALA A 258 -2.79 11.67 8.85
N ALA A 259 -2.70 10.46 9.45
CA ALA A 259 -3.77 9.92 10.28
C ALA A 259 -4.02 10.75 11.54
N ARG A 260 -2.95 11.28 12.14
CA ARG A 260 -3.00 12.16 13.31
C ARG A 260 -3.75 13.45 13.01
N ILE A 261 -3.45 14.12 11.91
CA ILE A 261 -4.18 15.32 11.48
C ILE A 261 -5.66 14.99 11.26
N ALA A 262 -5.95 13.94 10.49
CA ALA A 262 -7.32 13.53 10.19
C ALA A 262 -8.13 13.23 11.46
N TYR A 263 -7.51 12.55 12.44
CA TYR A 263 -8.18 12.20 13.70
C TYR A 263 -8.57 13.43 14.52
N THR A 264 -7.76 14.49 14.51
CA THR A 264 -8.11 15.77 15.16
C THR A 264 -9.37 16.38 14.53
N GLN A 265 -9.57 16.17 13.23
CA GLN A 265 -10.76 16.63 12.50
C GLN A 265 -11.93 15.63 12.53
N GLY A 266 -11.86 14.59 13.37
CA GLY A 266 -12.92 13.60 13.55
C GLY A 266 -12.92 12.45 12.54
N VAL A 267 -11.88 12.31 11.71
CA VAL A 267 -11.74 11.21 10.74
C VAL A 267 -10.73 10.19 11.26
N ASP A 268 -11.21 9.01 11.62
CA ASP A 268 -10.36 7.92 12.09
C ASP A 268 -9.71 7.14 10.92
N LEU A 269 -8.45 7.48 10.67
CA LEU A 269 -7.56 6.78 9.74
C LEU A 269 -6.66 5.75 10.44
N PHE A 270 -6.51 5.80 11.76
CA PHE A 270 -5.68 4.84 12.50
C PHE A 270 -6.30 3.45 12.47
N SER A 271 -7.62 3.34 12.62
CA SER A 271 -8.32 2.04 12.59
C SER A 271 -8.41 1.39 11.21
N ALA A 272 -8.02 2.08 10.14
CA ALA A 272 -8.10 1.58 8.77
C ALA A 272 -7.36 0.23 8.61
N GLY A 273 -7.99 -0.71 7.92
CA GLY A 273 -7.40 -2.02 7.63
C GLY A 273 -7.12 -2.90 8.85
N ASP A 274 -7.93 -2.78 9.91
CA ASP A 274 -7.75 -3.38 11.25
C ASP A 274 -6.53 -2.86 12.00
N ASN A 275 -6.41 -1.54 12.10
CA ASN A 275 -5.22 -0.90 12.66
C ASN A 275 -3.96 -1.29 11.86
N ARG A 276 -4.05 -1.25 10.52
CA ARG A 276 -2.95 -1.63 9.61
C ARG A 276 -1.67 -0.88 9.93
N LEU A 277 -1.79 0.38 10.32
CA LEU A 277 -0.67 1.21 10.72
C LEU A 277 -0.01 0.72 12.02
N ALA A 278 -0.79 0.34 13.05
CA ALA A 278 -0.26 -0.30 14.26
C ALA A 278 0.50 -1.58 13.91
N LEU A 279 -0.07 -2.39 13.02
CA LEU A 279 0.54 -3.64 12.58
C LEU A 279 1.90 -3.41 11.91
N GLY A 280 2.03 -2.38 11.07
CA GLY A 280 3.30 -1.98 10.47
C GLY A 280 4.36 -1.56 11.49
N TYR A 281 3.98 -0.71 12.45
CA TYR A 281 4.88 -0.31 13.54
C TYR A 281 5.33 -1.49 14.38
N GLU A 282 4.42 -2.40 14.74
CA GLU A 282 4.77 -3.54 15.58
C GLU A 282 5.68 -4.54 14.85
N TYR A 283 5.39 -4.83 13.58
CA TYR A 283 6.26 -5.65 12.72
C TYR A 283 7.67 -5.05 12.59
N THR A 284 7.77 -3.76 12.25
CA THR A 284 9.07 -3.08 12.11
C THR A 284 9.80 -3.03 13.45
N SER A 285 9.09 -2.81 14.55
CA SER A 285 9.70 -2.74 15.88
C SER A 285 10.32 -4.07 16.30
N ARG A 286 9.66 -5.20 16.00
CA ARG A 286 10.21 -6.55 16.22
C ARG A 286 11.53 -6.75 15.48
N PHE A 287 11.58 -6.38 14.19
CA PHE A 287 12.82 -6.46 13.39
C PHE A 287 13.96 -5.60 13.96
N LEU A 288 13.65 -4.35 14.30
CA LEU A 288 14.62 -3.40 14.82
C LEU A 288 15.18 -3.84 16.18
N LEU A 289 14.37 -4.54 16.99
CA LEU A 289 14.77 -5.13 18.26
C LEU A 289 15.50 -6.47 18.12
N GLY A 290 15.68 -6.97 16.89
CA GLY A 290 16.52 -8.12 16.59
C GLY A 290 15.79 -9.45 16.49
N GLU A 291 14.45 -9.46 16.45
CA GLU A 291 13.71 -10.69 16.20
C GLU A 291 13.88 -11.18 14.76
N ASP A 292 13.86 -12.50 14.59
CA ASP A 292 13.70 -13.14 13.29
C ASP A 292 12.22 -13.07 12.88
N ILE A 293 11.96 -12.53 11.69
CA ILE A 293 10.62 -12.30 11.19
C ILE A 293 10.49 -12.79 9.75
N PHE A 294 9.34 -13.41 9.45
CA PHE A 294 9.03 -13.77 8.07
C PHE A 294 8.73 -12.51 7.26
N SER A 295 9.33 -12.42 6.08
CA SER A 295 9.17 -11.33 5.11
C SER A 295 9.11 -11.92 3.71
N TYR A 296 8.28 -11.36 2.84
CA TYR A 296 8.43 -11.59 1.40
C TYR A 296 9.65 -10.83 0.91
N GLY A 297 10.67 -11.56 0.44
CA GLY A 297 12.02 -11.03 0.21
C GLY A 297 12.84 -10.86 1.49
N GLU A 298 14.13 -10.59 1.32
CA GLU A 298 15.07 -10.46 2.44
C GLU A 298 15.01 -9.06 3.07
N PRO A 299 14.66 -8.93 4.37
CA PRO A 299 14.69 -7.65 5.07
C PRO A 299 16.07 -7.00 5.04
N SER A 300 16.13 -5.69 4.79
CA SER A 300 17.40 -4.97 4.77
C SER A 300 17.88 -4.67 6.18
N HIS A 301 19.15 -4.97 6.45
CA HIS A 301 19.82 -4.63 7.70
C HIS A 301 20.49 -3.24 7.68
N ARG A 302 20.21 -2.42 6.66
CA ARG A 302 20.74 -1.06 6.56
C ARG A 302 19.92 -0.09 7.42
N ASP A 303 20.60 0.89 8.01
CA ASP A 303 20.00 2.04 8.71
C ASP A 303 19.02 1.65 9.84
N LYS A 304 19.44 0.71 10.70
CA LYS A 304 18.64 0.17 11.82
C LYS A 304 18.60 1.07 13.06
N ASP A 305 19.08 2.31 12.97
CA ASP A 305 19.05 3.23 14.10
C ASP A 305 17.62 3.49 14.54
N LEU A 306 17.37 3.40 15.86
CA LEU A 306 16.06 3.65 16.43
C LEU A 306 15.74 5.14 16.38
N ARG A 307 14.67 5.48 15.69
CA ARG A 307 14.27 6.85 15.37
C ARG A 307 12.97 7.24 16.08
N ASN A 308 12.89 8.50 16.54
CA ASN A 308 11.64 9.11 17.03
C ASN A 308 11.27 10.40 16.28
N ASP A 309 12.11 10.85 15.36
CA ASP A 309 11.82 11.96 14.45
C ASP A 309 10.59 11.71 13.56
N TYR A 310 10.12 10.45 13.50
CA TYR A 310 8.96 10.01 12.72
C TYR A 310 7.78 9.50 13.58
N GLY A 311 7.62 10.02 14.81
CA GLY A 311 6.31 9.96 15.46
C GLY A 311 5.94 8.67 16.20
N ILE A 312 6.88 7.78 16.46
CA ILE A 312 6.57 6.48 17.08
C ILE A 312 5.86 6.62 18.44
N GLU A 313 6.19 7.66 19.23
CA GLU A 313 5.53 7.89 20.52
C GLU A 313 4.04 8.19 20.38
N TYR A 314 3.60 9.08 19.49
CA TYR A 314 2.17 9.40 19.40
C TYR A 314 1.37 8.21 18.88
N VAL A 315 1.98 7.38 18.03
CA VAL A 315 1.37 6.15 17.53
C VAL A 315 1.11 5.21 18.69
N TYR A 316 2.11 4.95 19.52
CA TYR A 316 1.96 4.13 20.72
C TYR A 316 0.89 4.71 21.66
N GLN A 317 0.94 6.01 21.96
CA GLN A 317 -0.04 6.65 22.85
C GLN A 317 -1.47 6.56 22.29
N HIS A 318 -1.64 6.73 20.98
CA HIS A 318 -2.92 6.58 20.30
C HIS A 318 -3.49 5.18 20.49
N TYR A 319 -2.75 4.15 20.08
CA TYR A 319 -3.25 2.78 20.09
C TYR A 319 -3.43 2.23 21.51
N LYS A 320 -2.55 2.59 22.44
CA LYS A 320 -2.74 2.31 23.88
C LYS A 320 -4.07 2.86 24.38
N ALA A 321 -4.41 4.09 24.01
CA ALA A 321 -5.66 4.74 24.40
C ALA A 321 -6.90 4.13 23.71
N GLN A 322 -6.72 3.41 22.61
CA GLN A 322 -7.76 2.60 21.94
C GLN A 322 -7.84 1.15 22.46
N GLY A 323 -6.95 0.74 23.36
CA GLY A 323 -6.91 -0.62 23.90
C GLY A 323 -6.28 -1.63 22.95
N ILE A 324 -5.25 -1.22 22.20
CA ILE A 324 -4.46 -2.06 21.31
C ILE A 324 -3.06 -2.21 21.90
N ASP A 325 -2.66 -3.46 22.14
CA ASP A 325 -1.35 -3.80 22.70
C ASP A 325 -0.26 -3.72 21.63
N MET A 326 0.82 -3.00 21.95
CA MET A 326 1.97 -2.75 21.06
C MET A 326 3.30 -2.82 21.84
N PRO A 327 3.64 -3.98 22.44
CA PRO A 327 4.78 -4.12 23.34
C PRO A 327 6.13 -3.80 22.70
N TYR A 328 6.36 -4.15 21.44
CA TYR A 328 7.62 -3.89 20.76
C TYR A 328 7.77 -2.40 20.42
N THR A 329 6.69 -1.78 19.94
CA THR A 329 6.67 -0.33 19.68
C THR A 329 6.89 0.45 20.98
N ARG A 330 6.26 0.03 22.08
CA ARG A 330 6.51 0.59 23.43
C ARG A 330 7.99 0.49 23.82
N SER A 331 8.62 -0.66 23.61
CA SER A 331 10.04 -0.86 23.93
C SER A 331 10.95 0.10 23.13
N ILE A 332 10.63 0.36 21.85
CA ILE A 332 11.36 1.38 21.09
C ILE A 332 11.13 2.77 21.67
N CYS A 333 9.89 3.16 21.97
CA CYS A 333 9.58 4.44 22.63
C CYS A 333 10.44 4.64 23.89
N ASP A 334 10.48 3.63 24.77
CA ASP A 334 11.27 3.66 26.00
C ASP A 334 12.78 3.89 25.73
N LYS A 335 13.33 3.36 24.64
CA LYS A 335 14.75 3.49 24.24
C LYS A 335 15.11 4.80 23.53
N VAL A 336 14.13 5.58 23.09
CA VAL A 336 14.37 6.81 22.30
C VAL A 336 13.90 8.09 23.00
N ARG A 337 13.12 8.00 24.08
CA ARG A 337 12.59 9.17 24.80
C ARG A 337 13.67 10.13 25.32
N ASP A 338 14.80 9.62 25.77
CA ASP A 338 15.90 10.41 26.35
C ASP A 338 16.70 11.23 25.30
N LYS A 339 16.55 10.90 24.01
CA LYS A 339 17.16 11.60 22.88
C LYS A 339 16.15 12.36 22.01
N SER A 340 14.87 12.40 22.41
CA SER A 340 13.80 13.02 21.61
C SER A 340 13.41 14.41 22.11
N SER A 341 13.17 15.35 21.19
CA SER A 341 12.79 16.74 21.50
C SER A 341 11.35 17.04 21.06
N LEU A 342 11.16 17.70 19.91
CA LEU A 342 9.88 18.19 19.40
C LEU A 342 8.81 17.10 19.36
N ILE A 343 9.08 15.98 18.70
CA ILE A 343 8.08 14.92 18.49
C ILE A 343 7.58 14.32 19.79
N LEU A 344 8.44 14.21 20.80
CA LEU A 344 8.05 13.71 22.11
C LEU A 344 7.15 14.70 22.86
N LEU A 345 7.45 16.01 22.79
CA LEU A 345 6.59 17.04 23.39
C LEU A 345 5.19 17.02 22.78
N THR A 346 5.11 16.88 21.47
CA THR A 346 3.84 16.92 20.75
C THR A 346 3.13 15.57 20.75
N ALA A 347 3.69 14.48 21.28
CA ALA A 347 3.11 13.15 21.09
C ALA A 347 1.79 12.85 21.83
N PHE A 348 1.46 13.66 22.85
CA PHE A 348 0.39 13.35 23.80
C PHE A 348 -0.88 14.11 23.49
N ARG A 349 -2.03 13.43 23.56
CA ARG A 349 -3.34 14.07 23.47
C ARG A 349 -4.01 14.23 24.82
N ALA A 350 -4.65 15.38 25.03
CA ALA A 350 -5.52 15.65 26.17
C ALA A 350 -6.68 14.64 26.22
N ALA A 351 -7.27 14.33 25.07
CA ALA A 351 -8.37 13.37 24.94
C ALA A 351 -8.00 11.92 25.34
N PHE A 352 -6.72 11.61 25.53
CA PHE A 352 -6.24 10.28 25.94
C PHE A 352 -5.88 10.20 27.42
N GLN A 353 -5.83 11.33 28.13
CA GLN A 353 -5.46 11.34 29.54
C GLN A 353 -6.44 10.52 30.38
N GLY A 354 -5.91 9.68 31.27
CA GLY A 354 -6.69 8.82 32.16
C GLY A 354 -7.35 7.61 31.48
N LYS A 355 -7.21 7.41 30.16
CA LYS A 355 -7.74 6.22 29.49
C LYS A 355 -6.88 4.99 29.77
N THR A 356 -7.49 3.97 30.38
CA THR A 356 -6.89 2.65 30.62
C THR A 356 -7.81 1.52 30.14
N PRO A 357 -8.12 1.46 28.83
CA PRO A 357 -8.93 0.38 28.29
C PRO A 357 -8.22 -0.97 28.42
N GLU A 358 -9.00 -2.05 28.40
CA GLU A 358 -8.45 -3.40 28.25
C GLU A 358 -7.63 -3.47 26.95
N GLN A 359 -6.40 -3.95 27.08
CA GLN A 359 -5.46 -4.04 25.97
C GLN A 359 -5.69 -5.35 25.22
N ARG A 360 -5.85 -5.26 23.89
CA ARG A 360 -6.13 -6.40 23.01
C ARG A 360 -4.97 -6.56 22.01
N PRO A 361 -4.57 -7.80 21.70
CA PRO A 361 -3.47 -8.03 20.77
C PRO A 361 -3.86 -7.61 19.34
N LEU A 362 -2.85 -7.17 18.58
CA LEU A 362 -2.98 -7.01 17.13
C LEU A 362 -3.16 -8.37 16.45
N ILE A 363 -4.03 -8.42 15.43
CA ILE A 363 -4.32 -9.65 14.69
C ILE A 363 -3.82 -9.48 13.26
N CYS A 364 -2.78 -10.22 12.89
CA CYS A 364 -2.34 -10.35 11.50
C CYS A 364 -3.32 -11.21 10.70
N SER A 365 -3.47 -10.94 9.41
CA SER A 365 -4.14 -11.88 8.51
C SER A 365 -3.35 -13.20 8.45
N LYS A 366 -4.06 -14.32 8.52
CA LYS A 366 -3.50 -15.67 8.31
C LYS A 366 -3.86 -16.26 6.94
N ILE A 367 -4.65 -15.53 6.15
CA ILE A 367 -5.06 -15.96 4.81
C ILE A 367 -3.82 -15.96 3.91
N ALA A 368 -3.56 -17.08 3.24
CA ALA A 368 -2.40 -17.29 2.36
C ALA A 368 -1.03 -16.94 2.99
N TYR A 369 -0.85 -17.22 4.29
CA TYR A 369 0.36 -16.84 5.02
C TYR A 369 0.99 -18.00 5.81
N PRO A 370 2.27 -18.36 5.55
CA PRO A 370 3.07 -17.95 4.40
C PRO A 370 2.62 -18.67 3.12
N ALA A 371 2.81 -18.03 1.97
CA ALA A 371 2.65 -18.63 0.65
C ALA A 371 3.92 -18.39 -0.17
N GLY A 372 4.14 -19.21 -1.19
CA GLY A 372 5.34 -19.20 -2.03
C GLY A 372 6.35 -20.28 -1.65
N ALA A 373 7.56 -20.14 -2.18
CA ALA A 373 8.68 -21.03 -1.87
C ALA A 373 8.97 -21.03 -0.36
N LEU A 374 9.17 -22.23 0.22
CA LEU A 374 9.34 -22.35 1.66
C LEU A 374 10.75 -21.92 2.10
N ARG A 375 10.84 -21.35 3.30
CA ARG A 375 12.11 -21.08 3.99
C ARG A 375 12.41 -22.23 4.94
N VAL A 376 13.08 -23.28 4.46
CA VAL A 376 13.40 -24.48 5.26
C VAL A 376 14.91 -24.69 5.33
N SER A 377 15.42 -25.02 6.52
CA SER A 377 16.84 -25.36 6.75
C SER A 377 17.18 -26.81 6.41
N ASP A 378 16.23 -27.74 6.60
CA ASP A 378 16.46 -29.19 6.59
C ASP A 378 15.56 -29.92 5.59
N PHE A 379 15.68 -29.57 4.30
CA PHE A 379 14.90 -30.22 3.25
C PHE A 379 15.44 -31.64 2.96
N LYS A 380 14.54 -32.63 2.85
CA LYS A 380 14.91 -34.01 2.50
C LYS A 380 14.71 -34.25 1.01
N ILE A 381 15.77 -34.72 0.34
CA ILE A 381 15.70 -35.12 -1.06
C ILE A 381 14.71 -36.28 -1.20
N PRO A 382 13.72 -36.19 -2.11
CA PRO A 382 12.79 -37.30 -2.35
C PRO A 382 13.53 -38.57 -2.80
N GLU A 383 13.10 -39.72 -2.30
CA GLU A 383 13.69 -41.00 -2.65
C GLU A 383 13.56 -41.27 -4.17
N GLY A 384 14.67 -41.70 -4.79
CA GLY A 384 14.70 -41.99 -6.23
C GLY A 384 14.63 -40.75 -7.15
N ALA A 385 14.73 -39.53 -6.60
CA ALA A 385 14.79 -38.32 -7.41
C ALA A 385 16.11 -38.20 -8.17
N ILE A 386 16.04 -37.64 -9.38
CA ILE A 386 17.23 -37.25 -10.14
C ILE A 386 17.67 -35.89 -9.60
N VAL A 387 18.85 -35.88 -9.00
CA VAL A 387 19.42 -34.67 -8.38
C VAL A 387 20.13 -33.85 -9.45
N VAL A 388 19.77 -32.57 -9.52
CA VAL A 388 20.35 -31.57 -10.42
C VAL A 388 21.00 -30.49 -9.56
N SER A 389 22.21 -30.10 -9.93
CA SER A 389 22.98 -29.03 -9.27
C SER A 389 23.10 -27.81 -10.18
N PRO A 390 23.34 -26.61 -9.64
CA PRO A 390 23.64 -25.43 -10.46
C PRO A 390 24.80 -25.70 -11.42
N GLY A 391 24.61 -25.38 -12.70
CA GLY A 391 25.57 -25.66 -13.78
C GLY A 391 25.22 -26.88 -14.63
N ASP A 392 24.40 -27.80 -14.12
CA ASP A 392 23.87 -28.91 -14.91
C ASP A 392 22.87 -28.42 -15.96
N SER A 393 22.80 -29.11 -17.10
CA SER A 393 21.83 -28.81 -18.15
C SER A 393 20.44 -29.33 -17.77
N LEU A 394 19.66 -28.53 -17.04
CA LEU A 394 18.32 -28.91 -16.60
C LEU A 394 17.40 -29.30 -17.78
N GLN A 395 17.47 -28.59 -18.90
CA GLN A 395 16.66 -28.93 -20.07
C GLN A 395 17.02 -30.32 -20.62
N GLN A 396 18.30 -30.66 -20.71
CA GLN A 396 18.74 -31.96 -21.22
C GLN A 396 18.29 -33.10 -20.29
N ILE A 397 18.31 -32.87 -18.97
CA ILE A 397 17.81 -33.86 -17.99
C ILE A 397 16.30 -34.06 -18.16
N LEU A 398 15.54 -32.98 -18.30
CA LEU A 398 14.11 -33.05 -18.58
C LEU A 398 13.81 -33.80 -19.88
N ASP A 399 14.59 -33.56 -20.93
CA ASP A 399 14.43 -34.21 -22.24
C ASP A 399 14.77 -35.71 -22.18
N ASN A 400 15.83 -36.09 -21.44
CA ASN A 400 16.22 -37.50 -21.26
C ASN A 400 15.18 -38.30 -20.48
N GLU A 401 14.47 -37.65 -19.54
CA GLU A 401 13.44 -38.28 -18.72
C GLU A 401 12.02 -38.12 -19.30
N ALA A 402 11.89 -37.58 -20.52
CA ALA A 402 10.60 -37.42 -21.18
C ALA A 402 9.88 -38.77 -21.32
N GLY A 403 8.63 -38.84 -20.89
CA GLY A 403 7.83 -40.06 -20.89
C GLY A 403 8.05 -40.96 -19.66
N HIS A 404 9.01 -40.64 -18.80
CA HIS A 404 9.19 -41.29 -17.51
C HIS A 404 8.53 -40.43 -16.40
N LYS A 405 7.68 -41.03 -15.58
CA LYS A 405 7.12 -40.35 -14.40
C LYS A 405 8.21 -40.21 -13.33
N ARG A 406 8.86 -39.05 -13.29
CA ARG A 406 10.10 -38.84 -12.51
C ARG A 406 10.06 -37.56 -11.69
N THR A 407 10.66 -37.64 -10.51
CA THR A 407 10.97 -36.48 -9.68
C THR A 407 12.36 -35.97 -10.03
N ILE A 408 12.44 -34.70 -10.42
CA ILE A 408 13.66 -33.96 -10.69
C ILE A 408 13.86 -32.97 -9.54
N PHE A 409 14.88 -33.21 -8.73
CA PHE A 409 15.19 -32.42 -7.55
C PHE A 409 16.31 -31.43 -7.84
N LEU A 410 16.01 -30.14 -7.69
CA LEU A 410 16.97 -29.06 -7.85
C LEU A 410 17.56 -28.68 -6.50
N LYS A 411 18.88 -28.85 -6.35
CA LYS A 411 19.60 -28.32 -5.18
C LYS A 411 19.53 -26.80 -5.09
N ALA A 412 19.76 -26.28 -3.89
CA ALA A 412 19.94 -24.87 -3.62
C ALA A 412 20.99 -24.25 -4.56
N GLY A 413 20.66 -23.07 -5.08
CA GLY A 413 21.45 -22.28 -6.00
C GLY A 413 20.60 -21.66 -7.10
N GLU A 414 21.28 -20.83 -7.89
CA GLU A 414 20.68 -20.14 -9.03
C GLU A 414 20.94 -20.93 -10.32
N TYR A 415 19.89 -21.16 -11.10
CA TYR A 415 19.94 -21.86 -12.38
C TYR A 415 19.59 -20.87 -13.49
N THR A 416 20.60 -20.39 -14.21
CA THR A 416 20.42 -19.39 -15.27
C THR A 416 20.20 -20.03 -16.63
N MET A 417 19.01 -19.81 -17.20
CA MET A 417 18.60 -20.35 -18.50
C MET A 417 18.68 -19.28 -19.59
N ASN A 418 19.22 -19.64 -20.75
CA ASN A 418 19.25 -18.77 -21.95
C ASN A 418 18.15 -19.11 -22.98
N LYS A 419 17.34 -20.14 -22.70
CA LYS A 419 16.20 -20.61 -23.49
C LYS A 419 15.04 -20.90 -22.54
N THR A 420 13.83 -20.91 -23.08
CA THR A 420 12.63 -21.38 -22.37
C THR A 420 12.81 -22.82 -21.91
N LEU A 421 12.46 -23.09 -20.65
CA LEU A 421 12.41 -24.43 -20.09
C LEU A 421 11.14 -25.16 -20.56
N LYS A 422 11.28 -26.35 -21.12
CA LYS A 422 10.18 -27.22 -21.57
C LYS A 422 9.96 -28.34 -20.58
N ILE A 423 8.73 -28.43 -20.06
CA ILE A 423 8.32 -29.46 -19.10
C ILE A 423 7.55 -30.56 -19.81
N HIS A 424 7.94 -31.82 -19.58
CA HIS A 424 7.33 -33.00 -20.18
C HIS A 424 6.27 -33.60 -19.26
N SER A 425 5.35 -34.39 -19.82
CA SER A 425 4.34 -35.12 -19.04
C SER A 425 4.98 -36.02 -17.97
N GLY A 426 4.35 -36.13 -16.80
CA GLY A 426 4.84 -36.96 -15.69
C GLY A 426 5.97 -36.36 -14.87
N THR A 427 6.40 -35.12 -15.17
CA THR A 427 7.49 -34.45 -14.45
C THR A 427 7.02 -33.92 -13.10
N HIS A 428 7.75 -34.27 -12.02
CA HIS A 428 7.69 -33.57 -10.73
C HIS A 428 8.99 -32.80 -10.52
N LEU A 429 8.98 -31.49 -10.80
CA LEU A 429 10.12 -30.61 -10.57
C LEU A 429 10.02 -29.99 -9.17
N ILE A 430 11.02 -30.18 -8.33
CA ILE A 430 10.99 -29.72 -6.94
C ILE A 430 12.33 -29.11 -6.51
N GLY A 431 12.30 -28.00 -5.77
CA GLY A 431 13.49 -27.33 -5.21
C GLY A 431 13.59 -27.37 -3.69
N GLU A 432 14.64 -26.74 -3.17
CA GLU A 432 14.92 -26.53 -1.74
C GLU A 432 14.33 -25.19 -1.23
N GLY A 433 13.20 -24.77 -1.79
CA GLY A 433 12.46 -23.59 -1.36
C GLY A 433 13.08 -22.29 -1.85
N THR A 434 13.15 -21.27 -0.99
CA THR A 434 13.65 -19.94 -1.37
C THR A 434 15.12 -19.94 -1.81
N LYS A 435 15.86 -21.03 -1.56
CA LYS A 435 17.26 -21.18 -1.97
C LYS A 435 17.43 -21.74 -3.38
N THR A 436 16.37 -22.23 -4.02
CA THR A 436 16.42 -22.74 -5.40
C THR A 436 15.74 -21.74 -6.32
N VAL A 437 16.51 -21.10 -7.19
CA VAL A 437 16.02 -19.99 -8.04
C VAL A 437 16.28 -20.29 -9.51
N LEU A 438 15.22 -20.25 -10.32
CA LEU A 438 15.30 -20.30 -11.77
C LEU A 438 15.34 -18.87 -12.32
N MET A 439 16.45 -18.52 -12.99
CA MET A 439 16.69 -17.23 -13.61
C MET A 439 16.69 -17.37 -15.13
N PHE A 440 16.25 -16.34 -15.86
CA PHE A 440 16.20 -16.36 -17.32
C PHE A 440 16.87 -15.13 -17.91
N THR A 441 17.78 -15.35 -18.86
CA THR A 441 18.47 -14.23 -19.50
C THR A 441 17.54 -13.49 -20.48
N PRO A 442 17.87 -12.23 -20.84
CA PRO A 442 17.07 -11.44 -21.78
C PRO A 442 16.92 -12.02 -23.21
N SER A 443 17.61 -13.13 -23.54
CA SER A 443 17.38 -13.84 -24.81
C SER A 443 16.05 -14.61 -24.82
N VAL A 444 15.48 -14.91 -23.65
CA VAL A 444 14.17 -15.55 -23.53
C VAL A 444 13.08 -14.47 -23.59
N ARG A 445 12.33 -14.43 -24.70
CA ARG A 445 11.32 -13.39 -25.01
C ARG A 445 9.89 -13.93 -25.12
N THR A 446 9.66 -15.14 -24.65
CA THR A 446 8.36 -15.82 -24.67
C THR A 446 7.88 -16.02 -23.24
N ALA A 447 8.21 -17.17 -22.65
CA ALA A 447 7.93 -17.53 -21.28
C ALA A 447 9.14 -18.26 -20.69
N ALA A 448 9.33 -18.15 -19.39
CA ALA A 448 10.34 -18.88 -18.63
C ALA A 448 10.12 -20.38 -18.74
N ILE A 449 8.88 -20.83 -18.52
CA ILE A 449 8.50 -22.25 -18.58
C ILE A 449 7.33 -22.45 -19.53
N MET A 450 7.41 -23.46 -20.40
CA MET A 450 6.33 -23.88 -21.29
C MET A 450 6.14 -25.40 -21.25
N ALA A 451 4.95 -25.84 -21.64
CA ALA A 451 4.70 -27.26 -21.88
C ALA A 451 5.54 -27.72 -23.09
N ALA A 452 6.09 -28.93 -23.00
CA ALA A 452 6.82 -29.55 -24.09
C ALA A 452 5.88 -29.97 -25.22
N THR A 453 4.68 -30.46 -24.88
CA THR A 453 3.64 -30.86 -25.82
C THR A 453 2.29 -30.20 -25.50
N PRO A 454 1.40 -29.99 -26.49
CA PRO A 454 0.10 -29.32 -26.29
C PRO A 454 -0.93 -30.16 -25.50
N ASP A 455 -0.60 -31.41 -25.20
CA ASP A 455 -1.38 -32.40 -24.46
C ASP A 455 -0.63 -32.91 -23.20
N MET A 456 0.35 -32.13 -22.72
CA MET A 456 1.10 -32.41 -21.50
C MET A 456 0.18 -32.71 -20.31
N SER A 457 0.50 -33.75 -19.55
CA SER A 457 -0.29 -34.20 -18.40
C SER A 457 0.55 -34.61 -17.19
N ASP A 458 -0.06 -34.63 -16.01
CA ASP A 458 0.52 -35.10 -14.74
C ASP A 458 1.84 -34.38 -14.39
N VAL A 459 1.80 -33.05 -14.29
CA VAL A 459 2.99 -32.22 -13.98
C VAL A 459 2.84 -31.57 -12.62
N VAL A 460 3.91 -31.63 -11.83
CA VAL A 460 4.03 -30.94 -10.54
C VAL A 460 5.27 -30.03 -10.57
N ILE A 461 5.11 -28.76 -10.22
CA ILE A 461 6.23 -27.84 -9.98
C ILE A 461 6.10 -27.29 -8.56
N GLU A 462 7.13 -27.49 -7.76
CA GLU A 462 7.03 -27.32 -6.31
C GLU A 462 8.28 -26.71 -5.65
N ASN A 463 8.04 -25.87 -4.64
CA ASN A 463 9.05 -25.44 -3.66
C ASN A 463 10.32 -24.81 -4.27
N LEU A 464 10.15 -23.84 -5.17
CA LEU A 464 11.25 -23.08 -5.77
C LEU A 464 10.80 -21.66 -6.17
N ILE A 465 11.74 -20.81 -6.53
CA ILE A 465 11.48 -19.48 -7.08
C ILE A 465 11.70 -19.50 -8.59
N ILE A 466 10.75 -18.95 -9.34
CA ILE A 466 10.91 -18.59 -10.75
C ILE A 466 10.94 -17.06 -10.80
N GLU A 467 12.07 -16.51 -11.22
CA GLU A 467 12.39 -15.10 -11.10
C GLU A 467 12.44 -14.44 -12.49
N GLY A 468 11.61 -13.41 -12.67
CA GLY A 468 11.53 -12.61 -13.89
C GLY A 468 12.43 -11.37 -13.87
N ALA A 469 13.00 -11.01 -12.73
CA ALA A 469 13.97 -9.93 -12.62
C ALA A 469 15.32 -10.31 -13.24
N ARG A 470 16.15 -9.29 -13.48
CA ARG A 470 17.52 -9.47 -13.99
C ARG A 470 18.41 -10.20 -12.97
N GLU A 471 18.18 -9.94 -11.70
CA GLU A 471 18.93 -10.47 -10.56
C GLU A 471 17.91 -10.82 -9.46
N HIS A 472 18.14 -11.92 -8.74
CA HIS A 472 17.30 -12.32 -7.62
C HIS A 472 17.66 -11.57 -6.33
N ALA A 473 18.93 -11.18 -6.19
CA ALA A 473 19.41 -10.44 -5.03
C ALA A 473 18.58 -9.17 -4.81
N ALA A 474 18.29 -8.85 -3.55
CA ALA A 474 17.55 -7.66 -3.19
C ALA A 474 18.29 -6.40 -3.69
N GLY A 475 17.60 -5.59 -4.49
CA GLY A 475 18.12 -4.32 -4.98
C GLY A 475 18.35 -3.31 -3.85
N PHE A 476 19.05 -2.21 -4.17
CA PHE A 476 19.16 -1.10 -3.22
C PHE A 476 17.80 -0.47 -2.90
N ASP A 477 16.89 -0.45 -3.87
CA ASP A 477 15.52 0.03 -3.75
C ASP A 477 14.53 -1.04 -4.28
N PRO A 478 13.43 -1.33 -3.57
CA PRO A 478 12.46 -2.34 -3.99
C PRO A 478 11.79 -2.03 -5.34
N ASN A 479 11.71 -0.77 -5.74
CA ASN A 479 11.21 -0.37 -7.06
C ASN A 479 12.30 -0.35 -8.15
N ALA A 480 13.59 -0.51 -7.83
CA ALA A 480 14.68 -0.41 -8.81
C ALA A 480 14.49 -1.40 -9.97
N GLY A 481 14.32 -2.69 -9.65
CA GLY A 481 14.05 -3.72 -10.66
C GLY A 481 12.71 -3.54 -11.37
N ARG A 482 11.70 -3.01 -10.66
CA ARG A 482 10.38 -2.73 -11.21
C ARG A 482 10.45 -1.72 -12.36
N PHE A 483 11.18 -0.61 -12.18
CA PHE A 483 11.31 0.42 -13.21
C PHE A 483 11.95 -0.11 -14.49
N GLU A 484 12.93 -1.00 -14.40
CA GLU A 484 13.54 -1.61 -15.60
C GLU A 484 12.52 -2.42 -16.38
N ARG A 485 11.67 -3.20 -15.69
CA ARG A 485 10.66 -4.07 -16.31
C ARG A 485 9.43 -3.35 -16.82
N GLN A 486 9.20 -2.10 -16.40
CA GLN A 486 8.12 -1.23 -16.88
C GLN A 486 8.47 -0.46 -18.16
N ARG A 487 9.75 -0.39 -18.54
CA ARG A 487 10.18 0.35 -19.74
C ARG A 487 9.57 -0.27 -21.00
N ARG A 488 9.24 0.57 -21.98
CA ARG A 488 8.72 0.17 -23.30
C ARG A 488 9.59 -0.89 -24.02
N TYR A 489 10.89 -0.95 -23.73
CA TYR A 489 11.82 -1.91 -24.34
C TYR A 489 12.39 -2.94 -23.37
N ALA A 490 11.74 -3.12 -22.21
CA ALA A 490 12.11 -4.17 -21.26
C ALA A 490 12.01 -5.57 -21.89
N ASN A 491 12.71 -6.55 -21.30
CA ASN A 491 12.55 -7.93 -21.73
C ASN A 491 11.09 -8.36 -21.56
N ASN A 492 10.48 -8.92 -22.60
CA ASN A 492 9.07 -9.31 -22.60
C ASN A 492 8.98 -10.80 -22.24
N LEU A 493 8.91 -11.10 -20.95
CA LEU A 493 9.01 -12.45 -20.40
C LEU A 493 7.79 -12.77 -19.53
N ALA A 494 7.08 -13.83 -19.88
CA ALA A 494 6.08 -14.46 -19.00
C ALA A 494 6.75 -15.49 -18.09
N GLY A 495 6.12 -15.83 -16.97
CA GLY A 495 6.61 -16.90 -16.10
C GLY A 495 6.27 -18.27 -16.68
N ILE A 496 5.25 -18.92 -16.15
CA ILE A 496 4.75 -20.20 -16.66
C ILE A 496 3.67 -19.95 -17.71
N SER A 497 3.82 -20.51 -18.91
CA SER A 497 2.82 -20.44 -19.97
C SER A 497 2.52 -21.84 -20.52
N PHE A 498 1.51 -22.50 -19.95
CA PHE A 498 1.01 -23.80 -20.42
C PHE A 498 -0.25 -23.60 -21.25
N ARG A 499 -0.18 -23.93 -22.54
CA ARG A 499 -1.27 -23.66 -23.48
C ARG A 499 -1.49 -24.85 -24.40
N SER A 500 -2.75 -25.20 -24.60
CA SER A 500 -3.17 -26.13 -25.64
C SER A 500 -3.82 -25.39 -26.81
N GLU A 501 -3.68 -25.93 -28.02
CA GLU A 501 -4.42 -25.49 -29.21
C GLU A 501 -5.87 -26.01 -29.23
N LYS A 502 -6.17 -27.03 -28.40
CA LYS A 502 -7.51 -27.62 -28.27
C LYS A 502 -8.00 -27.45 -26.83
N ASN A 503 -9.31 -27.29 -26.67
CA ASN A 503 -9.91 -27.19 -25.34
C ASN A 503 -9.64 -28.47 -24.53
N TYR A 504 -9.13 -28.29 -23.31
CA TYR A 504 -9.02 -29.33 -22.28
C TYR A 504 -8.10 -30.51 -22.60
N SER A 505 -7.01 -30.27 -23.35
CA SER A 505 -6.02 -31.33 -23.66
C SER A 505 -4.92 -31.44 -22.61
N LEU A 506 -4.57 -30.33 -21.96
CA LEU A 506 -3.67 -30.37 -20.80
C LEU A 506 -4.42 -30.94 -19.60
N SER A 507 -3.75 -31.68 -18.71
CA SER A 507 -4.43 -32.18 -17.51
C SER A 507 -3.51 -32.46 -16.33
N GLY A 508 -4.02 -32.37 -15.10
CA GLY A 508 -3.27 -32.77 -13.90
C GLY A 508 -2.05 -31.89 -13.64
N ILE A 509 -2.21 -30.57 -13.76
CA ILE A 509 -1.15 -29.59 -13.47
C ILE A 509 -1.26 -29.17 -12.01
N THR A 510 -0.19 -29.33 -11.24
CA THR A 510 -0.08 -28.86 -9.85
C THR A 510 1.09 -27.90 -9.70
N LEU A 511 0.81 -26.69 -9.19
CA LEU A 511 1.82 -25.76 -8.72
C LEU A 511 1.68 -25.67 -7.20
N ARG A 512 2.75 -25.91 -6.44
CA ARG A 512 2.69 -25.91 -4.97
C ARG A 512 3.88 -25.21 -4.32
N ASN A 513 3.65 -24.40 -3.29
CA ASN A 513 4.75 -23.71 -2.58
C ASN A 513 5.70 -23.01 -3.56
N LEU A 514 5.14 -22.38 -4.59
CA LEU A 514 5.91 -21.87 -5.72
C LEU A 514 5.84 -20.35 -5.73
N SER A 515 6.99 -19.68 -5.83
CA SER A 515 7.03 -18.24 -6.07
C SER A 515 7.29 -17.97 -7.54
N VAL A 516 6.40 -17.24 -8.21
CA VAL A 516 6.56 -16.79 -9.61
C VAL A 516 6.46 -15.28 -9.60
N ILE A 517 7.62 -14.63 -9.61
CA ILE A 517 7.72 -13.21 -9.24
C ILE A 517 8.42 -12.38 -10.31
N ASN A 518 8.09 -11.08 -10.32
CA ASN A 518 8.79 -10.06 -11.11
C ASN A 518 8.73 -10.26 -12.64
N PHE A 519 7.71 -10.93 -13.18
CA PHE A 519 7.59 -11.07 -14.64
C PHE A 519 7.04 -9.81 -15.29
N SER A 520 7.64 -9.42 -16.43
CA SER A 520 7.12 -8.29 -17.21
C SER A 520 5.79 -8.61 -17.87
N ARG A 521 5.53 -9.89 -18.16
CA ARG A 521 4.23 -10.39 -18.58
C ARG A 521 3.50 -11.13 -17.48
N THR A 522 2.38 -11.77 -17.82
CA THR A 522 1.64 -12.66 -16.94
C THR A 522 2.56 -13.65 -16.23
N GLY A 523 2.44 -13.73 -14.91
CA GLY A 523 3.23 -14.64 -14.08
C GLY A 523 2.91 -16.09 -14.42
N VAL A 524 1.65 -16.49 -14.30
CA VAL A 524 1.20 -17.83 -14.68
C VAL A 524 0.00 -17.77 -15.62
N TYR A 525 0.13 -18.39 -16.78
CA TYR A 525 -0.92 -18.55 -17.78
C TYR A 525 -1.14 -20.03 -18.11
N ILE A 526 -2.33 -20.55 -17.80
CA ILE A 526 -2.76 -21.91 -18.16
C ILE A 526 -4.00 -21.84 -19.02
N SER A 527 -3.94 -22.42 -20.24
CA SER A 527 -5.05 -22.42 -21.19
C SER A 527 -5.38 -23.81 -21.74
N GLY A 528 -6.66 -24.17 -21.70
CA GLY A 528 -7.17 -25.43 -22.26
C GLY A 528 -6.79 -26.65 -21.44
N ALA A 529 -6.99 -26.61 -20.12
CA ALA A 529 -6.56 -27.63 -19.18
C ALA A 529 -7.70 -28.22 -18.32
N LYS A 530 -7.50 -29.43 -17.78
CA LYS A 530 -8.35 -30.04 -16.76
C LYS A 530 -7.60 -30.24 -15.45
N ASN A 531 -8.32 -30.16 -14.32
CA ASN A 531 -7.80 -30.50 -13.00
C ASN A 531 -6.49 -29.75 -12.68
N VAL A 532 -6.58 -28.41 -12.66
CA VAL A 532 -5.47 -27.53 -12.30
C VAL A 532 -5.49 -27.25 -10.79
N LYS A 533 -4.36 -27.43 -10.12
CA LYS A 533 -4.19 -27.18 -8.69
C LYS A 533 -3.10 -26.13 -8.48
N ILE A 534 -3.41 -25.06 -7.76
CA ILE A 534 -2.46 -24.03 -7.34
C ILE A 534 -2.62 -23.90 -5.83
N GLU A 535 -1.58 -24.27 -5.09
CA GLU A 535 -1.66 -24.45 -3.63
C GLU A 535 -0.47 -23.76 -2.95
N ALA A 536 -0.74 -22.83 -2.04
CA ALA A 536 0.31 -22.12 -1.30
C ALA A 536 1.36 -21.42 -2.19
N CYS A 537 0.94 -20.85 -3.31
CA CYS A 537 1.84 -20.16 -4.25
C CYS A 537 1.87 -18.64 -4.02
N ASP A 538 2.95 -17.99 -4.41
CA ASP A 538 3.11 -16.53 -4.40
C ASP A 538 3.40 -16.02 -5.80
N PHE A 539 2.37 -15.45 -6.46
CA PHE A 539 2.50 -14.82 -7.76
C PHE A 539 2.38 -13.31 -7.60
N THR A 540 3.53 -12.65 -7.46
CA THR A 540 3.60 -11.24 -7.08
C THR A 540 4.51 -10.44 -8.01
N GLU A 541 4.22 -9.14 -8.19
CA GLU A 541 5.00 -8.23 -9.06
C GLU A 541 5.06 -8.66 -10.53
N ASN A 542 4.01 -9.33 -11.04
CA ASN A 542 3.95 -9.72 -12.44
C ASN A 542 3.17 -8.71 -13.30
N GLY A 543 3.21 -8.92 -14.61
CA GLY A 543 2.47 -8.07 -15.55
C GLY A 543 2.94 -6.61 -15.55
N THR A 544 4.24 -6.37 -15.37
CA THR A 544 4.80 -5.02 -15.25
C THR A 544 4.97 -4.28 -16.58
N PHE A 545 4.89 -4.96 -17.72
CA PHE A 545 5.11 -4.35 -19.02
C PHE A 545 3.89 -3.53 -19.46
N VAL A 546 4.12 -2.31 -19.94
CA VAL A 546 3.09 -1.49 -20.58
C VAL A 546 2.68 -2.15 -21.90
N VAL A 547 1.59 -2.91 -21.88
CA VAL A 547 0.93 -3.48 -23.06
C VAL A 547 -0.12 -2.52 -23.62
N PRO A 548 -0.56 -2.69 -24.88
CA PRO A 548 -1.65 -1.90 -25.47
C PRO A 548 -3.02 -2.26 -24.86
N GLY A 549 -3.18 -2.03 -23.55
CA GLY A 549 -4.46 -2.12 -22.83
C GLY A 549 -4.54 -3.20 -21.75
N PRO A 550 -5.58 -3.15 -20.90
CA PRO A 550 -5.86 -4.16 -19.89
C PRO A 550 -6.14 -5.54 -20.54
N ARG A 551 -6.16 -6.61 -19.72
CA ARG A 551 -6.50 -8.02 -20.10
C ARG A 551 -5.38 -8.91 -20.64
N LEU A 552 -4.18 -8.37 -20.87
CA LEU A 552 -3.06 -9.16 -21.41
C LEU A 552 -2.05 -9.62 -20.35
N GLN A 553 -2.03 -8.99 -19.18
CA GLN A 553 -0.97 -9.13 -18.18
C GLN A 553 -1.56 -9.25 -16.78
N HIS A 554 -1.27 -10.34 -16.06
CA HIS A 554 -1.89 -10.69 -14.77
C HIS A 554 -0.91 -11.41 -13.85
N ASN A 555 -1.22 -11.54 -12.55
CA ASN A 555 -0.51 -12.52 -11.72
C ASN A 555 -0.87 -13.95 -12.14
N LEU A 556 -2.18 -14.23 -12.24
CA LEU A 556 -2.71 -15.51 -12.71
C LEU A 556 -3.76 -15.30 -13.81
N LEU A 557 -3.60 -16.01 -14.92
CA LEU A 557 -4.61 -16.18 -15.97
C LEU A 557 -4.92 -17.66 -16.17
N LEU A 558 -6.15 -18.07 -15.87
CA LEU A 558 -6.70 -19.37 -16.23
C LEU A 558 -7.72 -19.16 -17.35
N GLN A 559 -7.49 -19.79 -18.49
CA GLN A 559 -8.39 -19.71 -19.63
C GLN A 559 -8.86 -21.11 -20.03
N ARG A 560 -10.18 -21.31 -20.16
CA ARG A 560 -10.77 -22.60 -20.56
C ARG A 560 -10.24 -23.75 -19.71
N VAL A 561 -10.22 -23.56 -18.39
CA VAL A 561 -9.86 -24.59 -17.41
C VAL A 561 -11.14 -25.24 -16.87
N ASP A 562 -11.20 -26.56 -16.83
CA ASP A 562 -12.32 -27.32 -16.27
C ASP A 562 -11.88 -28.20 -15.09
N GLY A 563 -12.40 -27.91 -13.92
CA GLY A 563 -12.03 -28.59 -12.68
C GLY A 563 -10.71 -28.06 -12.10
N GLY A 564 -10.69 -27.86 -10.79
CA GLY A 564 -9.46 -27.48 -10.10
C GLY A 564 -9.69 -26.70 -8.83
N VAL A 565 -8.59 -26.33 -8.18
CA VAL A 565 -8.59 -25.48 -7.01
C VAL A 565 -7.39 -24.53 -7.04
N VAL A 566 -7.65 -23.27 -6.70
CA VAL A 566 -6.65 -22.26 -6.39
C VAL A 566 -6.84 -21.91 -4.92
N ARG A 567 -5.85 -22.22 -4.08
CA ARG A 567 -5.99 -22.03 -2.64
C ARG A 567 -4.73 -21.64 -1.92
N ASP A 568 -4.90 -21.04 -0.75
CA ASP A 568 -3.84 -20.72 0.20
C ASP A 568 -2.74 -19.82 -0.44
N SER A 569 -3.06 -19.10 -1.52
CA SER A 569 -2.09 -18.48 -2.44
C SER A 569 -2.21 -16.96 -2.49
N ARG A 570 -1.15 -16.29 -2.96
CA ARG A 570 -1.06 -14.83 -3.09
C ARG A 570 -0.98 -14.41 -4.55
N PHE A 571 -1.71 -13.35 -4.91
CA PHE A 571 -1.79 -12.80 -6.26
C PHE A 571 -1.70 -11.28 -6.22
N ASP A 572 -0.51 -10.77 -5.90
CA ASP A 572 -0.35 -9.37 -5.49
C ASP A 572 0.42 -8.50 -6.48
N THR A 573 0.05 -7.22 -6.54
CA THR A 573 0.81 -6.21 -7.29
C THR A 573 1.00 -6.51 -8.79
N SER A 574 -0.07 -6.87 -9.49
CA SER A 574 -0.08 -6.85 -10.96
C SER A 574 -0.17 -5.41 -11.46
N LEU A 575 0.94 -4.85 -11.98
CA LEU A 575 1.08 -3.40 -12.23
C LEU A 575 0.27 -2.86 -13.42
N HIS A 576 -0.19 -3.72 -14.33
CA HIS A 576 -1.06 -3.34 -15.45
C HIS A 576 -2.29 -4.26 -15.62
N GLY A 577 -2.65 -5.03 -14.59
CA GLY A 577 -3.80 -5.91 -14.71
C GLY A 577 -4.28 -6.48 -13.38
N ALA A 578 -5.08 -7.55 -13.48
CA ALA A 578 -5.72 -8.18 -12.33
C ALA A 578 -4.83 -9.20 -11.60
N GLY A 579 -5.18 -9.47 -10.33
CA GLY A 579 -4.56 -10.53 -9.55
C GLY A 579 -4.89 -11.92 -10.12
N VAL A 580 -6.19 -12.22 -10.26
CA VAL A 580 -6.67 -13.47 -10.83
C VAL A 580 -7.66 -13.21 -11.96
N VAL A 581 -7.43 -13.84 -13.12
CA VAL A 581 -8.38 -13.85 -14.23
C VAL A 581 -8.81 -15.28 -14.52
N LEU A 582 -10.13 -15.51 -14.50
CA LEU A 582 -10.74 -16.75 -14.96
C LEU A 582 -11.57 -16.43 -16.21
N ASP A 583 -11.14 -16.97 -17.35
CA ASP A 583 -11.77 -16.74 -18.65
C ASP A 583 -12.30 -18.06 -19.20
N HIS A 584 -13.61 -18.19 -19.39
CA HIS A 584 -14.29 -19.42 -19.82
C HIS A 584 -13.99 -20.65 -18.95
N CYS A 585 -13.73 -20.46 -17.65
CA CYS A 585 -13.43 -21.55 -16.72
C CYS A 585 -14.70 -22.23 -16.19
N ARG A 586 -14.55 -23.49 -15.76
CA ARG A 586 -15.63 -24.33 -15.24
C ARG A 586 -15.21 -25.08 -13.98
N SER A 587 -16.15 -25.25 -13.05
CA SER A 587 -16.01 -26.16 -11.91
C SER A 587 -14.75 -25.92 -11.07
N LEU A 588 -14.44 -24.66 -10.74
CA LEU A 588 -13.19 -24.26 -10.09
C LEU A 588 -13.44 -23.52 -8.77
N ASP A 589 -12.67 -23.88 -7.75
CA ASP A 589 -12.68 -23.22 -6.45
C ASP A 589 -11.51 -22.25 -6.32
N LEU A 590 -11.77 -21.01 -5.90
CA LEU A 590 -10.78 -20.01 -5.50
C LEU A 590 -10.99 -19.66 -4.02
N LYS A 591 -10.10 -20.09 -3.14
CA LYS A 591 -10.32 -19.96 -1.69
C LYS A 591 -9.07 -19.67 -0.87
N ASP A 592 -9.24 -19.01 0.27
CA ASP A 592 -8.15 -18.78 1.23
C ASP A 592 -6.95 -18.04 0.62
N CYS A 593 -7.18 -17.19 -0.39
CA CYS A 593 -6.13 -16.43 -1.09
C CYS A 593 -6.05 -14.97 -0.63
N GLU A 594 -4.84 -14.39 -0.66
CA GLU A 594 -4.63 -12.93 -0.64
C GLU A 594 -4.56 -12.43 -2.08
N ILE A 595 -5.44 -11.49 -2.45
CA ILE A 595 -5.53 -10.94 -3.80
C ILE A 595 -5.53 -9.42 -3.68
N ALA A 596 -4.34 -8.83 -3.66
CA ALA A 596 -4.20 -7.45 -3.21
C ALA A 596 -3.33 -6.57 -4.12
N ARG A 597 -3.58 -5.26 -4.05
CA ARG A 597 -2.69 -4.22 -4.60
C ARG A 597 -2.54 -4.26 -6.13
N ASN A 598 -3.47 -4.87 -6.86
CA ASN A 598 -3.43 -4.96 -8.32
C ASN A 598 -3.90 -3.65 -8.98
N ALA A 599 -3.31 -3.30 -10.13
CA ALA A 599 -3.62 -2.06 -10.87
C ALA A 599 -4.95 -2.12 -11.65
N TRP A 600 -5.63 -3.27 -11.62
CA TRP A 600 -6.97 -3.44 -12.16
C TRP A 600 -7.86 -4.12 -11.11
N HIS A 601 -8.51 -5.24 -11.44
CA HIS A 601 -9.38 -5.96 -10.50
C HIS A 601 -8.61 -6.91 -9.59
N GLY A 602 -9.18 -7.24 -8.43
CA GLY A 602 -8.70 -8.39 -7.66
C GLY A 602 -8.93 -9.67 -8.46
N VAL A 603 -10.21 -9.99 -8.70
CA VAL A 603 -10.64 -11.12 -9.52
C VAL A 603 -11.47 -10.63 -10.72
N LEU A 604 -11.13 -11.11 -11.91
CA LEU A 604 -11.93 -10.93 -13.12
C LEU A 604 -12.47 -12.28 -13.60
N LEU A 605 -13.77 -12.35 -13.85
CA LEU A 605 -14.49 -13.51 -14.36
C LEU A 605 -15.13 -13.17 -15.71
N SER A 606 -14.84 -13.98 -16.73
CA SER A 606 -15.43 -13.83 -18.07
C SER A 606 -16.06 -15.16 -18.49
N GLU A 607 -17.37 -15.18 -18.77
CA GLU A 607 -18.06 -16.34 -19.37
C GLU A 607 -17.84 -17.68 -18.62
N CYS A 608 -17.76 -17.61 -17.28
CA CYS A 608 -17.43 -18.75 -16.42
C CYS A 608 -18.67 -19.50 -15.93
N SER A 609 -18.52 -20.78 -15.54
CA SER A 609 -19.63 -21.57 -14.99
C SER A 609 -19.23 -22.42 -13.78
N GLY A 610 -19.98 -22.34 -12.68
CA GLY A 610 -19.73 -23.21 -11.52
C GLY A 610 -18.44 -22.84 -10.79
N ILE A 611 -18.20 -21.55 -10.58
CA ILE A 611 -17.04 -21.05 -9.83
C ILE A 611 -17.47 -20.73 -8.40
N ASN A 612 -16.67 -21.16 -7.43
CA ASN A 612 -16.83 -20.79 -6.02
C ASN A 612 -15.64 -19.94 -5.56
N ILE A 613 -15.89 -18.69 -5.18
CA ILE A 613 -14.92 -17.76 -4.63
C ILE A 613 -15.24 -17.58 -3.15
N SER A 614 -14.38 -18.10 -2.25
CA SER A 614 -14.69 -18.07 -0.82
C SER A 614 -13.51 -17.88 0.11
N GLU A 615 -13.74 -17.18 1.23
CA GLU A 615 -12.75 -17.08 2.33
C GLU A 615 -11.44 -16.37 1.91
N ASN A 616 -11.48 -15.56 0.84
CA ASN A 616 -10.34 -14.77 0.37
C ASN A 616 -10.24 -13.40 1.04
N LEU A 617 -9.03 -12.86 1.12
CA LEU A 617 -8.77 -11.43 1.38
C LEU A 617 -8.53 -10.71 0.05
N ILE A 618 -9.39 -9.76 -0.30
CA ILE A 618 -9.34 -9.02 -1.56
C ILE A 618 -9.30 -7.51 -1.26
N GLU A 619 -8.11 -6.89 -1.36
CA GLU A 619 -7.94 -5.51 -0.90
C GLU A 619 -7.02 -4.62 -1.74
N GLY A 620 -7.30 -3.32 -1.75
CA GLY A 620 -6.40 -2.33 -2.36
C GLY A 620 -6.22 -2.47 -3.88
N ASN A 621 -7.17 -3.06 -4.59
CA ASN A 621 -7.12 -3.13 -6.06
C ASN A 621 -7.65 -1.83 -6.68
N ASP A 622 -7.06 -1.37 -7.79
CA ASP A 622 -7.41 -0.10 -8.44
C ASP A 622 -8.75 -0.13 -9.21
N GLY A 623 -9.33 -1.32 -9.39
CA GLY A 623 -10.69 -1.55 -9.84
C GLY A 623 -11.53 -2.20 -8.73
N CYS A 624 -12.52 -3.01 -9.14
CA CYS A 624 -13.36 -3.79 -8.21
C CYS A 624 -12.58 -4.91 -7.51
N GLY A 625 -13.05 -5.32 -6.33
CA GLY A 625 -12.56 -6.52 -5.66
C GLY A 625 -12.80 -7.76 -6.53
N ILE A 626 -14.05 -8.00 -6.91
CA ILE A 626 -14.45 -9.05 -7.84
C ILE A 626 -15.32 -8.44 -8.93
N LEU A 627 -14.94 -8.63 -10.20
CA LEU A 627 -15.74 -8.28 -11.37
C LEU A 627 -16.13 -9.55 -12.15
N SER A 628 -17.42 -9.76 -12.38
CA SER A 628 -17.91 -10.68 -13.41
C SER A 628 -18.44 -9.90 -14.60
N GLU A 629 -17.71 -9.96 -15.71
CA GLU A 629 -18.09 -9.30 -16.96
C GLU A 629 -19.11 -10.09 -17.77
N PHE A 630 -19.90 -9.35 -18.55
CA PHE A 630 -20.74 -9.89 -19.60
C PHE A 630 -20.08 -9.59 -20.95
N LEU A 631 -19.80 -10.62 -21.74
CA LEU A 631 -19.26 -10.49 -23.10
C LEU A 631 -20.26 -10.97 -24.16
N TYR A 632 -20.88 -12.12 -23.92
CA TYR A 632 -21.84 -12.69 -24.86
C TYR A 632 -22.91 -13.57 -24.20
N LYS A 633 -22.53 -14.64 -23.49
CA LYS A 633 -23.52 -15.51 -22.81
C LYS A 633 -23.68 -15.15 -21.34
N GLY A 634 -22.67 -14.52 -20.76
CA GLY A 634 -22.59 -14.25 -19.33
C GLY A 634 -22.15 -15.47 -18.54
N SER A 635 -21.67 -15.21 -17.33
CA SER A 635 -21.30 -16.27 -16.38
C SER A 635 -22.54 -16.95 -15.79
N SER A 636 -22.37 -18.15 -15.23
CA SER A 636 -23.46 -18.86 -14.55
C SER A 636 -23.02 -19.67 -13.32
N ASN A 637 -23.94 -19.93 -12.40
CA ASN A 637 -23.71 -20.73 -11.20
C ASN A 637 -22.49 -20.25 -10.40
N LEU A 638 -22.36 -18.94 -10.22
CA LEU A 638 -21.27 -18.34 -9.44
C LEU A 638 -21.66 -18.23 -7.97
N LYS A 639 -20.75 -18.62 -7.07
CA LYS A 639 -20.89 -18.46 -5.62
C LYS A 639 -19.76 -17.60 -5.09
N ILE A 640 -20.08 -16.45 -4.51
CA ILE A 640 -19.12 -15.51 -3.91
C ILE A 640 -19.47 -15.38 -2.43
N ARG A 641 -18.72 -16.04 -1.55
CA ARG A 641 -19.12 -16.17 -0.14
C ARG A 641 -17.99 -16.03 0.87
N LYS A 642 -18.28 -15.39 2.01
CA LYS A 642 -17.33 -15.28 3.14
C LYS A 642 -15.98 -14.66 2.79
N ASN A 643 -15.91 -13.86 1.73
CA ASN A 643 -14.70 -13.12 1.40
C ASN A 643 -14.64 -11.84 2.24
N ARG A 644 -13.43 -11.39 2.50
CA ARG A 644 -13.17 -10.07 3.04
C ARG A 644 -12.72 -9.14 1.92
N ILE A 645 -13.56 -8.19 1.54
CA ILE A 645 -13.37 -7.36 0.36
C ILE A 645 -13.34 -5.89 0.77
N ARG A 646 -12.21 -5.21 0.62
CA ARG A 646 -12.05 -3.88 1.24
C ARG A 646 -11.07 -2.96 0.54
N TYR A 647 -11.25 -1.66 0.65
CA TYR A 647 -10.34 -0.64 0.12
C TYR A 647 -10.03 -0.77 -1.39
N ASN A 648 -10.88 -1.46 -2.15
CA ASN A 648 -10.77 -1.49 -3.60
C ASN A 648 -11.34 -0.16 -4.16
N ASN A 649 -10.85 0.31 -5.31
CA ASN A 649 -11.27 1.61 -5.86
C ASN A 649 -12.61 1.53 -6.63
N GLY A 650 -13.03 0.33 -7.02
CA GLY A 650 -14.37 0.03 -7.54
C GLY A 650 -15.28 -0.59 -6.46
N TYR A 651 -16.34 -1.27 -6.90
CA TYR A 651 -17.19 -2.04 -5.99
C TYR A 651 -16.42 -3.19 -5.34
N GLY A 652 -16.93 -3.67 -4.19
CA GLY A 652 -16.45 -4.93 -3.63
C GLY A 652 -16.78 -6.09 -4.57
N VAL A 653 -18.04 -6.20 -4.99
CA VAL A 653 -18.47 -7.15 -6.02
C VAL A 653 -19.27 -6.40 -7.10
N GLU A 654 -18.88 -6.59 -8.35
CA GLU A 654 -19.63 -6.11 -9.50
C GLU A 654 -19.87 -7.27 -10.48
N ALA A 655 -21.10 -7.43 -10.95
CA ALA A 655 -21.47 -8.55 -11.79
C ALA A 655 -22.57 -8.17 -12.79
N PHE A 656 -22.42 -8.63 -14.04
CA PHE A 656 -23.35 -8.35 -15.13
C PHE A 656 -23.87 -9.66 -15.75
N ALA A 657 -25.19 -9.74 -15.90
CA ALA A 657 -25.91 -10.85 -16.53
C ALA A 657 -25.47 -12.25 -16.07
N VAL A 658 -25.25 -12.42 -14.77
CA VAL A 658 -24.85 -13.72 -14.20
C VAL A 658 -26.08 -14.57 -13.84
N LYS A 659 -26.24 -15.72 -14.48
CA LYS A 659 -27.31 -16.67 -14.16
C LYS A 659 -27.00 -17.43 -12.87
N ASN A 660 -27.95 -17.54 -11.94
CA ASN A 660 -27.77 -18.26 -10.67
C ASN A 660 -26.55 -17.75 -9.85
N LEU A 661 -26.40 -16.44 -9.73
CA LEU A 661 -25.42 -15.82 -8.86
C LEU A 661 -25.86 -15.92 -7.39
N SER A 662 -24.94 -16.32 -6.51
CA SER A 662 -25.12 -16.26 -5.06
C SER A 662 -23.99 -15.46 -4.43
N VAL A 663 -24.33 -14.33 -3.82
CA VAL A 663 -23.41 -13.49 -3.03
C VAL A 663 -23.88 -13.54 -1.59
N SER A 664 -23.06 -14.03 -0.65
CA SER A 664 -23.49 -14.17 0.75
C SER A 664 -22.35 -14.19 1.77
N GLY A 665 -22.56 -13.55 2.92
CA GLY A 665 -21.62 -13.58 4.04
C GLY A 665 -20.26 -12.92 3.78
N ASN A 666 -20.11 -12.15 2.70
CA ASN A 666 -18.91 -11.35 2.48
C ASN A 666 -18.89 -10.16 3.46
N CYS A 667 -17.70 -9.79 3.92
CA CYS A 667 -17.47 -8.59 4.71
C CYS A 667 -16.89 -7.50 3.81
N TYR A 668 -17.58 -6.37 3.74
CA TYR A 668 -17.16 -5.21 2.96
C TYR A 668 -16.66 -4.09 3.85
N ASP A 669 -15.60 -3.41 3.45
CA ASP A 669 -15.11 -2.22 4.14
C ASP A 669 -14.54 -1.22 3.13
N ARG A 670 -15.19 -0.05 3.00
CA ARG A 670 -14.73 1.09 2.20
C ARG A 670 -14.26 0.71 0.79
N ASN A 671 -15.05 -0.03 0.00
CA ASN A 671 -14.77 -0.17 -1.44
C ASN A 671 -15.45 0.96 -2.21
N GLY A 672 -14.70 1.58 -3.12
CA GLY A 672 -15.14 2.68 -3.96
C GLY A 672 -15.47 3.94 -3.17
N LYS A 673 -16.05 4.92 -3.87
CA LYS A 673 -16.56 6.17 -3.28
C LYS A 673 -18.02 6.10 -2.88
N LEU A 674 -18.74 5.08 -3.34
CA LEU A 674 -20.18 4.94 -3.14
C LEU A 674 -20.48 4.10 -1.90
N GLY A 675 -21.60 4.39 -1.24
CA GLY A 675 -22.05 3.60 -0.09
C GLY A 675 -22.38 2.15 -0.46
N ALA A 676 -22.81 1.91 -1.71
CA ALA A 676 -23.07 0.56 -2.21
C ALA A 676 -21.76 -0.20 -2.45
N GLN A 677 -21.65 -1.39 -1.84
CA GLN A 677 -20.48 -2.26 -1.97
C GLN A 677 -20.64 -3.33 -3.06
N GLU A 678 -21.86 -3.55 -3.51
CA GLU A 678 -22.22 -4.51 -4.54
C GLU A 678 -22.97 -3.80 -5.69
N HIS A 679 -22.62 -4.13 -6.93
CA HIS A 679 -23.36 -3.75 -8.12
C HIS A 679 -23.69 -5.01 -8.94
N LEU A 680 -24.89 -5.55 -8.71
CA LEU A 680 -25.36 -6.79 -9.34
C LEU A 680 -26.43 -6.45 -10.37
N CYS A 681 -26.09 -6.59 -11.65
CA CYS A 681 -26.94 -6.19 -12.76
C CYS A 681 -27.36 -7.41 -13.59
N SER A 682 -28.63 -7.48 -13.96
CA SER A 682 -29.16 -8.49 -14.90
C SER A 682 -28.93 -8.13 -16.36
N ASP A 683 -28.54 -6.90 -16.64
CA ASP A 683 -28.49 -6.37 -18.00
C ASP A 683 -27.36 -6.98 -18.81
N LEU A 684 -27.64 -7.23 -20.08
CA LEU A 684 -26.70 -7.74 -21.08
C LEU A 684 -25.79 -6.60 -21.57
N THR A 685 -25.10 -5.95 -20.63
CA THR A 685 -24.33 -4.73 -20.88
C THR A 685 -22.85 -5.06 -21.10
N LEU A 686 -22.36 -4.75 -22.30
CA LEU A 686 -20.93 -4.74 -22.56
C LEU A 686 -20.27 -3.62 -21.77
N GLN A 687 -19.23 -3.96 -21.02
CA GLN A 687 -18.42 -3.00 -20.30
C GLN A 687 -17.46 -2.35 -21.28
N MET A 688 -17.75 -1.11 -21.64
CA MET A 688 -16.89 -0.30 -22.49
C MET A 688 -16.16 0.72 -21.64
N GLU A 689 -15.10 1.30 -22.21
CA GLU A 689 -14.50 2.50 -21.65
C GLU A 689 -15.61 3.54 -21.43
N LYS A 690 -15.74 4.00 -20.18
CA LYS A 690 -16.65 5.11 -19.90
C LYS A 690 -16.08 6.32 -20.62
N ILE A 691 -16.77 6.75 -21.68
CA ILE A 691 -16.53 8.07 -22.27
C ILE A 691 -16.87 9.05 -21.14
N SER A 692 -15.87 9.64 -20.51
CA SER A 692 -16.11 10.63 -19.46
C SER A 692 -16.87 11.78 -20.08
N VAL A 693 -18.15 11.92 -19.73
CA VAL A 693 -18.94 13.11 -20.01
C VAL A 693 -19.10 13.85 -18.69
N ASP A 694 -17.98 14.20 -18.08
CA ASP A 694 -17.88 15.12 -16.94
C ASP A 694 -16.66 16.00 -17.14
#